data_AF-A0A443HLS0-F1
#
_entry.id   AF-A0A443HLS0-F1
#
_cell.length_a   1.000
_cell.length_b   1.000
_cell.length_c   1.000
_cell.angle_alpha   90.00
_cell.angle_beta   90.00
_cell.angle_gamma   90.00
#
_symmetry.space_group_name_H-M   'P 1'
#
loop_
_entity.id
_entity.type
_entity.pdbx_description
1 polymer ?
#
loop_
_entity_poly.entity_id
_entity_poly.type
_entity_poly.pdbx_seq_one_letter_code
_entity_poly.pdbx_strand_id
1 'polypeptide(L)'
;MGPKQKGGGSSKSNSRSTGEEVEESLQAVILADTFETRFQPFTLDTPRCLLPLANTPLIEYTLEFLANAGVEEVFLYGGAHSDKLEKYLNASKWRAPSSPFKKLTFLKSTSTSVGDVMRDLDGKHLITGDFIVVSGDVISNLPIEGALAKHRARREADKNAIMTMVLREAGRNHRTKASTISPVFVIDPTKDRCLHYEEIQQHSESAPSYLTIDSEILTSHAEIDIRQDLIDCSIDICTPDVLSLWSDSFDYQMPRKHFLYGVLKDYELNGKTIHTHIIKDHYAARVRNLKAYDAISKDVVSRWTYPLCPDTNLLPGHTYELRRGNLYQEQGVTLARSCVIGRRTVIGQGTRIGDRTSVSNTVLGRNCKIGKDVILDGAYLWDGVVVGDGTEIRQAIIADGATVGNKCKVEQGSLLSYGVKIADGTIVPQGTRITRAQKAPGASITNDPKIVGDGGEGYEFIHSDDEDDEDDDASVASSGLIYNMANLSLSRESISTFSSEMSDFVGASRSGSFGTSYSDEEREDHFQHDASTSVYDGLRDGVTADVVQLELVSLRMSANASEHQVRRAVVSAFMKRIQQLMEEGKGAGDAVKDVFTKYKEIVERIIFDKDSDKKPDQVDLLLLIQQDLVHRNRGETVLLFTSKELYDLEIVEEEAFEEWWEDERSQSSEELRKVRAQTQQFVDWLANASEDESDEEEDEDEEESDEE
;
A
#
# COMPACT_ATOMS: atom_id res chain seq x y z
N MET A 1 41.33 56.61 56.83
CA MET A 1 41.25 55.20 56.43
C MET A 1 40.19 55.06 55.35
N GLY A 2 40.46 54.29 54.30
CA GLY A 2 39.57 54.08 53.16
C GLY A 2 40.31 54.26 51.84
N PRO A 3 40.87 53.18 51.25
CA PRO A 3 41.86 53.27 50.19
C PRO A 3 41.26 53.35 48.78
N LYS A 4 42.03 53.98 47.90
CA LYS A 4 41.89 54.12 46.45
C LYS A 4 41.91 52.76 45.74
N GLN A 5 41.01 52.59 44.77
CA GLN A 5 41.08 51.55 43.73
C GLN A 5 42.39 51.70 42.91
N LYS A 6 43.14 50.60 42.82
CA LYS A 6 44.26 50.43 41.89
C LYS A 6 43.73 49.87 40.57
N GLY A 7 44.06 50.57 39.48
CA GLY A 7 44.06 49.99 38.14
C GLY A 7 45.23 49.03 37.93
N GLY A 8 45.05 48.09 37.00
CA GLY A 8 46.07 47.15 36.57
C GLY A 8 45.69 46.46 35.26
N GLY A 9 46.21 46.98 34.15
CA GLY A 9 46.71 46.24 32.98
C GLY A 9 45.78 45.28 32.23
N SER A 10 45.16 45.76 31.15
CA SER A 10 44.61 44.92 30.08
C SER A 10 45.73 44.39 29.17
N SER A 11 45.98 43.08 29.20
CA SER A 11 46.70 42.36 28.14
C SER A 11 45.72 42.04 27.01
N LYS A 12 45.99 42.58 25.82
CA LYS A 12 45.29 42.23 24.56
C LYS A 12 45.56 40.76 24.22
N SER A 13 44.56 39.91 24.37
CA SER A 13 44.45 38.66 23.62
C SER A 13 43.38 38.82 22.54
N ASN A 14 43.79 38.58 21.31
CA ASN A 14 43.06 38.78 20.07
C ASN A 14 41.98 37.68 19.94
N SER A 15 40.72 37.96 20.31
CA SER A 15 39.59 37.08 19.96
C SER A 15 39.05 37.46 18.59
N ARG A 16 39.32 36.59 17.62
CA ARG A 16 38.65 36.57 16.31
C ARG A 16 37.14 36.66 16.47
N SER A 17 36.54 37.46 15.61
CA SER A 17 35.11 37.57 15.33
C SER A 17 34.38 36.23 15.42
N THR A 18 33.56 36.06 16.45
CA THR A 18 32.40 35.16 16.41
C THR A 18 31.48 35.65 15.31
N GLY A 19 31.29 34.83 14.28
CA GLY A 19 30.24 35.05 13.29
C GLY A 19 28.89 35.06 14.01
N GLU A 20 27.99 35.93 13.55
CA GLU A 20 26.58 35.85 13.90
C GLU A 20 26.09 34.44 13.51
N GLU A 21 25.82 33.58 14.50
CA GLU A 21 25.00 32.39 14.27
C GLU A 21 23.63 32.91 13.87
N VAL A 22 23.35 32.88 12.57
CA VAL A 22 22.00 33.10 12.05
C VAL A 22 21.16 31.98 12.66
N GLU A 23 20.30 32.30 13.64
CA GLU A 23 19.34 31.34 14.16
C GLU A 23 18.53 30.80 12.97
N GLU A 24 18.72 29.52 12.65
CA GLU A 24 18.00 28.86 11.57
C GLU A 24 16.51 28.87 11.91
N SER A 25 15.71 29.50 11.04
CA SER A 25 14.26 29.55 11.18
C SER A 25 13.69 28.14 11.19
N LEU A 26 12.87 27.81 12.19
CA LEU A 26 12.23 26.49 12.27
C LEU A 26 11.21 26.35 11.13
N GLN A 27 11.43 25.34 10.28
CA GLN A 27 10.58 25.04 9.13
C GLN A 27 9.64 23.87 9.44
N ALA A 28 8.44 23.89 8.87
CA ALA A 28 7.52 22.75 8.94
C ALA A 28 6.91 22.44 7.57
N VAL A 29 6.69 21.16 7.31
CA VAL A 29 6.04 20.61 6.13
C VAL A 29 4.73 19.99 6.58
N ILE A 30 3.63 20.47 6.01
CA ILE A 30 2.29 19.96 6.26
C ILE A 30 1.83 19.17 5.04
N LEU A 31 1.58 17.88 5.25
CA LEU A 31 0.96 16.99 4.26
C LEU A 31 -0.56 17.15 4.37
N ALA A 32 -1.16 18.05 3.57
CA ALA A 32 -2.59 18.35 3.65
C ALA A 32 -3.46 17.26 3.03
N ASP A 33 -2.89 16.51 2.09
CA ASP A 33 -3.47 15.30 1.53
C ASP A 33 -2.67 14.09 2.02
N THR A 34 -3.38 13.05 2.41
CA THR A 34 -2.79 11.81 2.92
C THR A 34 -3.00 10.65 1.96
N PHE A 35 -3.62 10.91 0.79
CA PHE A 35 -3.84 9.92 -0.27
C PHE A 35 -4.61 8.68 0.23
N GLU A 36 -5.50 8.88 1.22
CA GLU A 36 -6.30 7.82 1.84
C GLU A 36 -7.78 7.98 1.44
N THR A 37 -8.42 6.88 1.02
CA THR A 37 -9.83 6.81 0.59
C THR A 37 -10.84 6.68 1.74
N ARG A 38 -10.37 6.56 2.99
CA ARG A 38 -11.18 6.20 4.18
C ARG A 38 -12.35 7.14 4.53
N PHE A 39 -12.31 8.38 4.06
CA PHE A 39 -13.36 9.39 4.30
C PHE A 39 -14.32 9.57 3.12
N GLN A 40 -14.20 8.74 2.08
CA GLN A 40 -15.20 8.69 1.02
C GLN A 40 -16.56 8.25 1.62
N PRO A 41 -17.67 8.93 1.27
CA PRO A 41 -17.85 9.81 0.12
C PRO A 41 -17.56 11.31 0.33
N PHE A 42 -17.19 11.77 1.53
CA PHE A 42 -16.99 13.21 1.80
C PHE A 42 -15.79 13.79 1.06
N THR A 43 -14.73 13.00 0.90
CA THR A 43 -13.49 13.46 0.27
C THR A 43 -13.56 13.63 -1.25
N LEU A 44 -14.64 13.17 -1.89
CA LEU A 44 -14.88 13.34 -3.33
C LEU A 44 -15.16 14.80 -3.74
N ASP A 45 -15.67 15.59 -2.80
CA ASP A 45 -16.00 17.00 -3.05
C ASP A 45 -14.99 17.94 -2.38
N THR A 46 -14.53 17.60 -1.18
CA THR A 46 -13.70 18.49 -0.33
C THR A 46 -12.50 17.73 0.22
N PRO A 47 -11.31 18.35 0.27
CA PRO A 47 -10.14 17.68 0.81
C PRO A 47 -10.30 17.43 2.31
N ARG A 48 -9.69 16.35 2.81
CA ARG A 48 -9.84 15.89 4.20
C ARG A 48 -9.49 16.97 5.23
N CYS A 49 -8.43 17.72 4.99
CA CYS A 49 -7.96 18.78 5.89
C CYS A 49 -8.98 19.93 6.10
N LEU A 50 -9.97 20.07 5.21
CA LEU A 50 -11.03 21.07 5.35
C LEU A 50 -12.30 20.54 6.01
N LEU A 51 -12.38 19.23 6.30
CA LEU A 51 -13.53 18.69 7.00
C LEU A 51 -13.65 19.33 8.39
N PRO A 52 -14.86 19.73 8.82
CA PRO A 52 -15.03 20.42 10.09
C PRO A 52 -14.98 19.42 11.25
N LEU A 53 -14.24 19.74 12.30
CA LEU A 53 -14.23 19.07 13.60
C LEU A 53 -14.71 20.08 14.64
N ALA A 54 -15.83 19.82 15.32
CA ALA A 54 -16.47 20.79 16.21
C ALA A 54 -16.64 22.18 15.56
N ASN A 55 -17.14 22.20 14.30
CA ASN A 55 -17.36 23.38 13.46
C ASN A 55 -16.11 24.18 13.08
N THR A 56 -14.91 23.62 13.25
CA THR A 56 -13.64 24.24 12.83
C THR A 56 -12.91 23.28 11.88
N PRO A 57 -12.41 23.71 10.71
CA PRO A 57 -11.67 22.84 9.79
C PRO A 57 -10.43 22.21 10.45
N LEU A 58 -10.14 20.94 10.11
CA LEU A 58 -9.02 20.19 10.70
C LEU A 58 -7.66 20.90 10.57
N ILE A 59 -7.42 21.56 9.43
CA ILE A 59 -6.17 22.29 9.16
C ILE A 59 -5.88 23.43 10.15
N GLU A 60 -6.92 24.01 10.77
CA GLU A 60 -6.73 25.07 11.75
C GLU A 60 -6.09 24.54 13.03
N TYR A 61 -6.44 23.33 13.45
CA TYR A 61 -5.85 22.70 14.64
C TYR A 61 -4.36 22.42 14.45
N THR A 62 -3.96 21.99 13.26
CA THR A 62 -2.55 21.78 12.91
C THR A 62 -1.79 23.09 12.81
N LEU A 63 -2.35 24.11 12.16
CA LEU A 63 -1.70 25.41 12.06
C LEU A 63 -1.55 26.09 13.43
N GLU A 64 -2.55 26.00 14.31
CA GLU A 64 -2.43 26.49 15.69
C GLU A 64 -1.38 25.73 16.50
N PHE A 65 -1.29 24.41 16.31
CA PHE A 65 -0.25 23.62 16.94
C PHE A 65 1.15 24.07 16.49
N LEU A 66 1.36 24.27 15.19
CA LEU A 66 2.64 24.73 14.64
C LEU A 66 2.98 26.18 15.05
N ALA A 67 1.96 27.04 15.14
CA ALA A 67 2.12 28.40 15.65
C ALA A 67 2.58 28.40 17.12
N ASN A 68 1.96 27.56 17.97
CA ASN A 68 2.36 27.39 19.37
C ASN A 68 3.73 26.72 19.52
N ALA A 69 4.16 25.95 18.53
CA ALA A 69 5.49 25.36 18.45
C ALA A 69 6.60 26.36 18.08
N GLY A 70 6.26 27.59 17.66
CA GLY A 70 7.23 28.61 17.25
C GLY A 70 7.79 28.39 15.84
N VAL A 71 7.06 27.68 14.97
CA VAL A 71 7.44 27.52 13.56
C VAL A 71 7.32 28.86 12.83
N GLU A 72 8.31 29.20 12.02
CA GLU A 72 8.33 30.46 11.28
C GLU A 72 7.98 30.29 9.80
N GLU A 73 8.41 29.18 9.19
CA GLU A 73 8.14 28.88 7.77
C GLU A 73 7.35 27.58 7.63
N VAL A 74 6.26 27.63 6.86
CA VAL A 74 5.37 26.48 6.65
C VAL A 74 5.22 26.22 5.15
N PHE A 75 5.46 24.97 4.75
CA PHE A 75 5.21 24.45 3.42
C PHE A 75 4.01 23.52 3.45
N LEU A 76 2.90 23.91 2.82
CA LEU A 76 1.69 23.11 2.77
C LEU A 76 1.56 22.43 1.41
N TYR A 77 1.57 21.10 1.40
CA TYR A 77 1.38 20.29 0.21
C TYR A 77 -0.09 19.90 0.06
N GLY A 78 -0.71 20.30 -1.06
CA GLY A 78 -2.09 19.94 -1.38
C GLY A 78 -2.20 19.21 -2.72
N GLY A 79 -2.78 18.01 -2.70
CA GLY A 79 -3.14 17.23 -3.88
C GLY A 79 -4.58 17.48 -4.29
N ALA A 80 -5.50 16.62 -3.84
CA ALA A 80 -6.92 16.66 -4.20
C ALA A 80 -7.58 18.01 -3.88
N HIS A 81 -8.36 18.52 -4.85
CA HIS A 81 -9.10 19.79 -4.74
C HIS A 81 -8.25 20.98 -4.25
N SER A 82 -6.99 21.05 -4.69
CA SER A 82 -6.03 22.09 -4.28
C SER A 82 -6.55 23.52 -4.42
N ASP A 83 -7.41 23.81 -5.41
CA ASP A 83 -8.02 25.13 -5.59
C ASP A 83 -8.94 25.55 -4.43
N LYS A 84 -9.70 24.60 -3.85
CA LYS A 84 -10.56 24.89 -2.67
C LYS A 84 -9.70 25.19 -1.44
N LEU A 85 -8.64 24.41 -1.25
CA LEU A 85 -7.68 24.61 -0.17
C LEU A 85 -6.93 25.94 -0.29
N GLU A 86 -6.47 26.28 -1.50
CA GLU A 86 -5.83 27.57 -1.78
C GLU A 86 -6.76 28.74 -1.49
N LYS A 87 -8.02 28.66 -1.96
CA LYS A 87 -9.04 29.68 -1.68
C LYS A 87 -9.28 29.86 -0.19
N TYR A 88 -9.37 28.76 0.56
CA TYR A 88 -9.54 28.78 2.01
C TYR A 88 -8.34 29.46 2.69
N LEU A 89 -7.11 29.05 2.36
CA LEU A 89 -5.89 29.63 2.93
C LEU A 89 -5.74 31.11 2.62
N ASN A 90 -6.11 31.55 1.42
CA ASN A 90 -6.08 32.96 1.03
C ASN A 90 -7.04 33.82 1.86
N ALA A 91 -8.18 33.24 2.29
CA ALA A 91 -9.13 33.91 3.17
C ALA A 91 -8.79 33.77 4.67
N SER A 92 -7.87 32.86 5.01
CA SER A 92 -7.51 32.55 6.39
C SER A 92 -6.68 33.65 7.06
N LYS A 93 -6.68 33.65 8.39
CA LYS A 93 -5.84 34.56 9.19
C LYS A 93 -4.33 34.32 9.03
N TRP A 94 -3.94 33.16 8.52
CA TRP A 94 -2.54 32.74 8.45
C TRP A 94 -1.73 33.45 7.36
N ARG A 95 -2.41 34.00 6.34
CA ARG A 95 -1.79 34.90 5.35
C ARG A 95 -1.78 36.36 5.76
N ALA A 96 -2.46 36.72 6.85
CA ALA A 96 -2.44 38.09 7.33
C ALA A 96 -1.05 38.44 7.89
N PRO A 97 -0.60 39.71 7.81
CA PRO A 97 0.68 40.14 8.38
C PRO A 97 0.80 39.97 9.90
N SER A 98 -0.32 39.76 10.59
CA SER A 98 -0.38 39.48 12.04
C SER A 98 -0.15 38.01 12.37
N SER A 99 0.02 37.15 11.37
CA SER A 99 0.29 35.72 11.54
C SER A 99 1.64 35.50 12.22
N PRO A 100 1.79 34.48 13.07
CA PRO A 100 3.09 34.10 13.64
C PRO A 100 4.05 33.55 12.58
N PHE A 101 3.54 33.06 11.45
CA PHE A 101 4.37 32.55 10.36
C PHE A 101 4.97 33.71 9.54
N LYS A 102 6.30 33.72 9.39
CA LYS A 102 7.01 34.62 8.46
C LYS A 102 6.64 34.30 7.01
N LYS A 103 6.50 33.01 6.68
CA LYS A 103 6.21 32.55 5.32
C LYS A 103 5.32 31.30 5.34
N LEU A 104 4.18 31.39 4.66
CA LEU A 104 3.28 30.25 4.40
C LEU A 104 3.23 30.01 2.90
N THR A 105 3.88 28.94 2.43
CA THR A 105 3.96 28.60 1.01
C THR A 105 3.03 27.43 0.72
N PHE A 106 2.09 27.63 -0.20
CA PHE A 106 1.24 26.55 -0.71
C PHE A 106 1.88 25.92 -1.95
N LEU A 107 2.08 24.61 -1.92
CA LEU A 107 2.65 23.83 -3.00
C LEU A 107 1.57 22.90 -3.55
N LYS A 108 1.09 23.20 -4.77
CA LYS A 108 0.22 22.30 -5.51
C LYS A 108 1.05 21.09 -5.95
N SER A 109 0.57 19.90 -5.61
CA SER A 109 1.22 18.66 -6.02
C SER A 109 0.28 17.79 -6.85
N THR A 110 0.86 17.10 -7.83
CA THR A 110 0.24 16.00 -8.56
C THR A 110 0.69 14.64 -8.03
N SER A 111 1.38 14.62 -6.88
CA SER A 111 1.80 13.40 -6.19
C SER A 111 0.62 12.48 -5.90
N THR A 112 0.89 11.18 -5.91
CA THR A 112 -0.08 10.14 -5.55
C THR A 112 0.21 9.52 -4.19
N SER A 113 1.44 9.69 -3.68
CA SER A 113 1.88 9.17 -2.40
C SER A 113 2.60 10.22 -1.56
N VAL A 114 2.76 9.94 -0.26
CA VAL A 114 3.59 10.79 0.62
C VAL A 114 5.06 10.73 0.19
N GLY A 115 5.54 9.58 -0.29
CA GLY A 115 6.90 9.45 -0.80
C GLY A 115 7.21 10.43 -1.94
N ASP A 116 6.30 10.56 -2.91
CA ASP A 116 6.48 11.52 -4.01
C ASP A 116 6.53 12.97 -3.52
N VAL A 117 5.75 13.31 -2.49
CA VAL A 117 5.78 14.65 -1.88
C VAL A 117 7.14 14.92 -1.25
N MET A 118 7.71 13.93 -0.55
CA MET A 118 9.03 14.07 0.09
C MET A 118 10.15 14.17 -0.95
N ARG A 119 10.07 13.44 -2.06
CA ARG A 119 11.03 13.53 -3.19
C ARG A 119 10.95 14.87 -3.92
N ASP A 120 9.74 15.35 -4.18
CA ASP A 120 9.54 16.67 -4.78
C ASP A 120 10.06 17.79 -3.86
N LEU A 121 9.88 17.64 -2.54
CA LEU A 121 10.44 18.57 -1.56
C LEU A 121 11.98 18.58 -1.59
N ASP A 122 12.61 17.39 -1.68
CA ASP A 122 14.04 17.26 -1.81
C ASP A 122 14.56 17.94 -3.09
N GLY A 123 13.94 17.65 -4.24
CA GLY A 123 14.30 18.23 -5.54
C GLY A 123 14.15 19.75 -5.62
N LYS A 124 13.32 20.36 -4.76
CA LYS A 124 13.17 21.82 -4.67
C LYS A 124 14.18 22.49 -3.74
N HIS A 125 14.92 21.73 -2.93
CA HIS A 125 15.93 22.22 -1.98
C HIS A 125 15.45 23.39 -1.10
N LEU A 126 14.19 23.32 -0.63
CA LEU A 126 13.57 24.38 0.19
C LEU A 126 13.94 24.29 1.68
N ILE A 127 14.34 23.09 2.12
CA ILE A 127 14.64 22.81 3.52
C ILE A 127 16.12 23.05 3.78
N THR A 128 16.43 23.87 4.79
CA THR A 128 17.82 24.24 5.13
C THR A 128 18.37 23.52 6.37
N GLY A 129 17.50 23.15 7.30
CA GLY A 129 17.88 22.58 8.60
C GLY A 129 16.87 21.56 9.13
N ASP A 130 16.84 21.37 10.45
CA ASP A 130 15.86 20.50 11.09
C ASP A 130 14.44 21.04 10.84
N PHE A 131 13.54 20.16 10.41
CA PHE A 131 12.18 20.53 10.06
C PHE A 131 11.18 19.55 10.66
N ILE A 132 9.93 20.02 10.82
CA ILE A 132 8.84 19.19 11.35
C ILE A 132 7.95 18.74 10.20
N VAL A 133 7.71 17.44 10.09
CA VAL A 133 6.73 16.86 9.18
C VAL A 133 5.47 16.54 9.97
N VAL A 134 4.34 17.11 9.55
CA VAL A 134 3.04 16.90 10.20
C VAL A 134 1.98 16.61 9.15
N SER A 135 1.07 15.70 9.44
CA SER A 135 -0.12 15.50 8.62
C SER A 135 -1.17 16.57 8.91
N GLY A 136 -1.87 17.09 7.90
CA GLY A 136 -2.78 18.24 8.02
C GLY A 136 -4.00 18.05 8.93
N ASP A 137 -4.22 16.84 9.46
CA ASP A 137 -5.35 16.43 10.28
C ASP A 137 -4.96 16.04 11.73
N VAL A 138 -3.82 16.52 12.20
CA VAL A 138 -3.33 16.30 13.57
C VAL A 138 -3.89 17.35 14.54
N ILE A 139 -4.31 16.90 15.72
CA ILE A 139 -4.74 17.75 16.83
C ILE A 139 -3.81 17.48 18.01
N SER A 140 -3.07 18.50 18.43
CA SER A 140 -2.09 18.40 19.51
C SER A 140 -2.00 19.67 20.33
N ASN A 141 -1.87 19.54 21.65
CA ASN A 141 -1.55 20.65 22.57
C ASN A 141 -0.15 20.50 23.20
N LEU A 142 0.71 19.67 22.59
CA LEU A 142 2.07 19.40 23.05
C LEU A 142 2.98 20.61 22.80
N PRO A 143 3.72 21.11 23.81
CA PRO A 143 4.87 21.99 23.57
C PRO A 143 6.03 21.20 22.94
N ILE A 144 6.32 21.45 21.66
CA ILE A 144 7.33 20.68 20.90
C ILE A 144 8.78 21.04 21.28
N GLU A 145 9.01 22.17 21.95
CA GLU A 145 10.33 22.69 22.31
C GLU A 145 11.21 21.63 23.02
N GLY A 146 10.62 20.86 23.94
CA GLY A 146 11.32 19.80 24.65
C GLY A 146 11.73 18.63 23.76
N ALA A 147 10.94 18.31 22.73
CA ALA A 147 11.27 17.28 21.75
C ALA A 147 12.36 17.76 20.78
N LEU A 148 12.28 19.01 20.31
CA LEU A 148 13.30 19.64 19.46
C LEU A 148 14.65 19.74 20.17
N ALA A 149 14.68 20.17 21.43
CA ALA A 149 15.92 20.26 22.20
C ALA A 149 16.58 18.89 22.37
N LYS A 150 15.80 17.83 22.63
CA LYS A 150 16.29 16.45 22.68
C LYS A 150 16.80 15.97 21.33
N HIS A 151 16.11 16.31 20.24
CA HIS A 151 16.53 15.96 18.88
C HIS A 151 17.87 16.60 18.53
N ARG A 152 18.00 17.91 18.73
CA ARG A 152 19.24 18.66 18.49
C ARG A 152 20.41 18.14 19.32
N ALA A 153 20.20 17.90 20.62
CA ALA A 153 21.23 17.33 21.49
C ALA A 153 21.69 15.93 21.04
N ARG A 154 20.76 15.09 20.53
CA ARG A 154 21.11 13.78 19.96
C ARG A 154 21.89 13.94 18.65
N ARG A 155 21.48 14.86 17.78
CA ARG A 155 22.15 15.14 16.50
C ARG A 155 23.58 15.67 16.70
N GLU A 156 23.81 16.48 17.73
CA GLU A 156 25.14 16.95 18.11
C GLU A 156 26.05 15.81 18.59
N ALA A 157 25.50 14.84 19.32
CA ALA A 157 26.23 13.67 19.80
C ALA A 157 26.46 12.62 18.69
N ASP A 158 25.44 12.40 17.85
CA ASP A 158 25.45 11.45 16.75
C ASP A 158 24.77 12.07 15.52
N LYS A 159 25.57 12.30 14.47
CA LYS A 159 25.08 12.84 13.19
C LYS A 159 24.14 11.90 12.46
N ASN A 160 24.11 10.61 12.83
CA ASN A 160 23.24 9.62 12.23
C ASN A 160 21.83 9.61 12.83
N ALA A 161 21.55 10.43 13.85
CA ALA A 161 20.19 10.64 14.37
C ALA A 161 19.38 11.50 13.39
N ILE A 162 18.60 10.85 12.53
CA ILE A 162 17.90 11.50 11.41
C ILE A 162 16.47 11.91 11.73
N MET A 163 15.79 11.20 12.64
CA MET A 163 14.37 11.40 12.89
C MET A 163 14.03 11.18 14.36
N THR A 164 13.11 11.99 14.89
CA THR A 164 12.49 11.80 16.20
C THR A 164 10.97 11.80 16.06
N MET A 165 10.36 10.65 16.34
CA MET A 165 8.93 10.42 16.27
C MET A 165 8.24 10.79 17.58
N VAL A 166 7.18 11.59 17.51
CA VAL A 166 6.37 11.90 18.69
C VAL A 166 5.25 10.88 18.82
N LEU A 167 5.27 10.14 19.92
CA LEU A 167 4.29 9.09 20.24
C LEU A 167 3.56 9.45 21.52
N ARG A 168 2.28 9.11 21.62
CA ARG A 168 1.50 9.31 22.84
C ARG A 168 1.21 7.98 23.52
N GLU A 169 1.46 7.91 24.83
CA GLU A 169 1.06 6.77 25.64
C GLU A 169 -0.47 6.75 25.80
N ALA A 170 -1.10 5.67 25.36
CA ALA A 170 -2.51 5.40 25.57
C ALA A 170 -2.76 3.89 25.66
N GLY A 171 -3.39 3.42 26.74
CA GLY A 171 -3.60 1.99 26.96
C GLY A 171 -4.14 1.21 25.74
N ARG A 172 -3.96 -0.11 25.72
CA ARG A 172 -4.24 -0.98 24.56
C ARG A 172 -5.60 -0.71 23.89
N ASN A 173 -6.66 -0.56 24.67
CA ASN A 173 -8.03 -0.39 24.16
C ASN A 173 -8.50 1.07 24.15
N HIS A 174 -7.61 2.02 23.83
CA HIS A 174 -7.99 3.44 23.76
C HIS A 174 -8.90 3.72 22.55
N ARG A 175 -9.95 4.54 22.75
CA ARG A 175 -10.98 4.82 21.73
C ARG A 175 -10.47 5.43 20.42
N THR A 176 -9.35 6.16 20.47
CA THR A 176 -8.73 6.84 19.32
C THR A 176 -7.83 5.90 18.50
N LYS A 177 -7.54 4.69 19.01
CA LYS A 177 -6.78 3.69 18.25
C LYS A 177 -7.67 3.04 17.19
N ALA A 178 -7.08 2.78 16.03
CA ALA A 178 -7.69 1.92 15.03
C ALA A 178 -7.80 0.50 15.59
N SER A 179 -8.94 -0.16 15.39
CA SER A 179 -9.10 -1.57 15.80
C SER A 179 -8.54 -2.53 14.76
N THR A 180 -8.46 -2.11 13.51
CA THR A 180 -8.04 -2.97 12.38
C THR A 180 -6.53 -3.15 12.35
N ILE A 181 -5.80 -2.06 12.59
CA ILE A 181 -4.35 -2.00 12.52
C ILE A 181 -3.82 -1.64 13.91
N SER A 182 -2.96 -2.49 14.44
CA SER A 182 -2.24 -2.27 15.69
C SER A 182 -0.76 -2.04 15.39
N PRO A 183 -0.27 -0.79 15.46
CA PRO A 183 1.16 -0.54 15.38
C PRO A 183 1.86 -1.07 16.63
N VAL A 184 2.96 -1.79 16.43
CA VAL A 184 3.83 -2.30 17.49
C VAL A 184 5.19 -1.64 17.35
N PHE A 185 5.63 -0.99 18.43
CA PHE A 185 6.93 -0.33 18.51
C PHE A 185 7.85 -1.15 19.40
N VAL A 186 9.05 -1.47 18.91
CA VAL A 186 10.12 -2.09 19.69
C VAL A 186 11.16 -1.00 19.96
N ILE A 187 11.33 -0.64 21.23
CA ILE A 187 12.09 0.55 21.65
C ILE A 187 13.19 0.15 22.63
N ASP A 188 14.38 0.75 22.48
CA ASP A 188 15.42 0.75 23.52
C ASP A 188 15.12 1.87 24.54
N PRO A 189 14.73 1.53 25.78
CA PRO A 189 14.36 2.54 26.79
C PRO A 189 15.55 3.38 27.27
N THR A 190 16.79 2.92 27.08
CA THR A 190 17.98 3.64 27.55
C THR A 190 18.33 4.85 26.68
N LYS A 191 18.04 4.75 25.37
CA LYS A 191 18.35 5.77 24.35
C LYS A 191 17.10 6.37 23.68
N ASP A 192 15.91 5.93 24.11
CA ASP A 192 14.63 6.19 23.44
C ASP A 192 14.70 5.90 21.92
N ARG A 193 15.39 4.83 21.51
CA ARG A 193 15.61 4.51 20.09
C ARG A 193 14.56 3.52 19.60
N CYS A 194 13.95 3.77 18.44
CA CYS A 194 13.12 2.77 17.77
C CYS A 194 14.04 1.76 17.09
N LEU A 195 13.86 0.48 17.40
CA LEU A 195 14.67 -0.62 16.86
C LEU A 195 13.92 -1.36 15.76
N HIS A 196 12.62 -1.60 15.96
CA HIS A 196 11.78 -2.30 15.00
C HIS A 196 10.34 -1.76 15.07
N TYR A 197 9.65 -1.77 13.94
CA TYR A 197 8.28 -1.31 13.79
C TYR A 197 7.51 -2.25 12.85
N GLU A 198 6.36 -2.74 13.30
CA GLU A 198 5.48 -3.55 12.46
C GLU A 198 4.02 -3.19 12.74
N GLU A 199 3.17 -3.23 11.71
CA GLU A 199 1.73 -3.02 11.83
C GLU A 199 1.00 -4.35 11.76
N ILE A 200 0.46 -4.81 12.89
CA ILE A 200 -0.32 -6.06 12.93
C ILE A 200 -1.76 -5.77 12.49
N GLN A 201 -2.21 -6.45 11.44
CA GLN A 201 -3.60 -6.44 11.01
C GLN A 201 -4.38 -7.49 11.82
N GLN A 202 -5.30 -7.07 12.68
CA GLN A 202 -5.98 -7.98 13.62
C GLN A 202 -7.08 -8.86 12.97
N HIS A 203 -7.41 -8.61 11.71
CA HIS A 203 -8.62 -9.16 11.07
C HIS A 203 -8.45 -9.56 9.60
N SER A 204 -7.22 -9.61 9.06
CA SER A 204 -6.97 -10.21 7.74
C SER A 204 -6.70 -11.70 7.91
N GLU A 205 -7.42 -12.57 7.20
CA GLU A 205 -7.20 -14.02 7.23
C GLU A 205 -5.82 -14.39 6.66
N SER A 206 -5.25 -13.53 5.80
CA SER A 206 -3.97 -13.73 5.13
C SER A 206 -2.76 -13.18 5.91
N ALA A 207 -2.97 -12.26 6.86
CA ALA A 207 -1.87 -11.59 7.55
C ALA A 207 -1.47 -12.34 8.84
N PRO A 208 -0.16 -12.48 9.12
CA PRO A 208 0.31 -13.14 10.34
C PRO A 208 -0.09 -12.36 11.59
N SER A 209 -0.68 -13.05 12.56
CA SER A 209 -1.02 -12.48 13.88
C SER A 209 0.18 -12.44 14.85
N TYR A 210 1.40 -12.59 14.34
CA TYR A 210 2.64 -12.64 15.11
C TYR A 210 3.59 -11.54 14.65
N LEU A 211 4.45 -11.10 15.57
CA LEU A 211 5.48 -10.10 15.34
C LEU A 211 6.80 -10.80 15.02
N THR A 212 7.52 -10.37 13.98
CA THR A 212 8.81 -10.95 13.63
C THR A 212 9.94 -9.99 13.98
N ILE A 213 10.72 -10.31 15.02
CA ILE A 213 11.86 -9.50 15.45
C ILE A 213 13.15 -10.23 15.10
N ASP A 214 14.07 -9.52 14.44
CA ASP A 214 15.39 -10.05 14.11
C ASP A 214 16.21 -10.35 15.36
N SER A 215 16.85 -11.52 15.39
CA SER A 215 17.62 -12.00 16.55
C SER A 215 18.82 -11.13 16.90
N GLU A 216 19.32 -10.35 15.94
CA GLU A 216 20.43 -9.42 16.15
C GLU A 216 20.05 -8.28 17.09
N ILE A 217 18.81 -7.78 17.00
CA ILE A 217 18.28 -6.74 17.89
C ILE A 217 18.30 -7.24 19.34
N LEU A 218 17.91 -8.50 19.54
CA LEU A 218 17.91 -9.15 20.85
C LEU A 218 19.32 -9.38 21.43
N THR A 219 20.33 -9.49 20.56
CA THR A 219 21.72 -9.76 20.97
C THR A 219 22.49 -8.47 21.24
N SER A 220 22.19 -7.39 20.51
CA SER A 220 22.89 -6.10 20.57
C SER A 220 22.40 -5.18 21.68
N HIS A 221 21.15 -5.32 22.12
CA HIS A 221 20.54 -4.46 23.15
C HIS A 221 20.30 -5.21 24.47
N ALA A 222 20.67 -4.58 25.59
CA ALA A 222 20.50 -5.17 26.93
C ALA A 222 19.05 -5.11 27.42
N GLU A 223 18.31 -4.06 27.05
CA GLU A 223 16.91 -3.84 27.42
C GLU A 223 16.11 -3.47 26.18
N ILE A 224 14.92 -4.07 26.05
CA ILE A 224 14.02 -3.88 24.91
C ILE A 224 12.58 -3.83 25.43
N ASP A 225 11.86 -2.76 25.09
CA ASP A 225 10.45 -2.57 25.38
C ASP A 225 9.63 -2.81 24.11
N ILE A 226 8.72 -3.80 24.15
CA ILE A 226 7.74 -4.04 23.08
C ILE A 226 6.42 -3.39 23.47
N ARG A 227 6.02 -2.34 22.76
CA ARG A 227 4.91 -1.45 23.12
C ARG A 227 3.84 -1.39 22.03
N GLN A 228 2.65 -1.84 22.40
CA GLN A 228 1.40 -1.67 21.63
C GLN A 228 0.50 -0.57 22.25
N ASP A 229 0.91 -0.01 23.38
CA ASP A 229 0.21 1.05 24.10
C ASP A 229 0.52 2.45 23.56
N LEU A 230 1.21 2.58 22.43
CA LEU A 230 1.51 3.89 21.85
C LEU A 230 0.49 4.27 20.76
N ILE A 231 0.17 5.55 20.67
CA ILE A 231 -0.57 6.17 19.56
C ILE A 231 0.45 6.94 18.73
N ASP A 232 0.54 6.57 17.45
CA ASP A 232 1.26 7.37 16.47
C ASP A 232 0.49 8.66 16.17
N CYS A 233 1.16 9.78 16.43
CA CYS A 233 0.61 11.12 16.22
C CYS A 233 0.96 11.67 14.83
N SER A 234 1.84 11.01 14.07
CA SER A 234 2.35 11.49 12.77
C SER A 234 2.90 12.92 12.85
N ILE A 235 3.63 13.21 13.93
CA ILE A 235 4.44 14.41 14.12
C ILE A 235 5.89 13.92 14.20
N ASP A 236 6.65 14.20 13.16
CA ASP A 236 8.04 13.76 13.04
C ASP A 236 8.96 14.97 12.95
N ILE A 237 10.02 14.97 13.75
CA ILE A 237 11.11 15.94 13.65
C ILE A 237 12.19 15.27 12.81
N CYS A 238 12.52 15.84 11.67
CA CYS A 238 13.40 15.25 10.67
C CYS A 238 14.58 16.16 10.37
N THR A 239 15.72 15.53 10.05
CA THR A 239 16.85 16.19 9.40
C THR A 239 16.69 16.10 7.87
N PRO A 240 17.36 16.97 7.09
CA PRO A 240 17.34 16.89 5.62
C PRO A 240 17.77 15.53 5.05
N ASP A 241 18.61 14.77 5.77
CA ASP A 241 19.01 13.40 5.39
C ASP A 241 17.81 12.46 5.19
N VAL A 242 16.69 12.71 5.88
CA VAL A 242 15.45 11.95 5.67
C VAL A 242 14.97 12.11 4.22
N LEU A 243 15.03 13.32 3.66
CA LEU A 243 14.59 13.60 2.30
C LEU A 243 15.46 12.88 1.26
N SER A 244 16.78 12.85 1.47
CA SER A 244 17.67 12.08 0.58
C SER A 244 17.35 10.58 0.60
N LEU A 245 17.00 10.00 1.76
CA LEU A 245 16.60 8.59 1.84
C LEU A 245 15.30 8.30 1.07
N TRP A 246 14.36 9.25 1.04
CA TRP A 246 13.15 9.13 0.22
C TRP A 246 13.45 9.21 -1.28
N SER A 247 14.43 10.02 -1.67
CA SER A 247 14.90 10.16 -3.06
C SER A 247 15.70 8.93 -3.53
N ASP A 248 16.51 8.34 -2.66
CA ASP A 248 17.32 7.16 -2.98
C ASP A 248 16.46 5.90 -3.17
N SER A 249 15.37 5.76 -2.40
CA SER A 249 14.49 4.59 -2.42
C SER A 249 13.09 4.94 -2.95
N PHE A 250 12.83 4.59 -4.21
CA PHE A 250 11.54 4.89 -4.85
C PHE A 250 10.38 4.02 -4.32
N ASP A 251 10.68 2.87 -3.72
CA ASP A 251 9.69 1.93 -3.16
C ASP A 251 8.98 2.47 -1.91
N TYR A 252 9.60 3.43 -1.22
CA TYR A 252 8.98 4.05 -0.06
C TYR A 252 7.81 4.94 -0.50
N GLN A 253 6.60 4.56 -0.13
CA GLN A 253 5.38 5.34 -0.40
C GLN A 253 4.75 5.86 0.89
N MET A 254 4.68 5.01 1.93
CA MET A 254 4.07 5.32 3.22
C MET A 254 5.12 5.56 4.33
N PRO A 255 4.99 6.62 5.16
CA PRO A 255 6.01 6.97 6.16
C PRO A 255 6.30 5.92 7.23
N ARG A 256 5.30 5.09 7.58
CA ARG A 256 5.42 4.08 8.64
C ARG A 256 5.67 2.69 8.08
N LYS A 257 4.73 2.16 7.29
CA LYS A 257 4.78 0.82 6.71
C LYS A 257 6.03 0.58 5.86
N HIS A 258 6.47 1.57 5.07
CA HIS A 258 7.61 1.40 4.15
C HIS A 258 8.86 2.11 4.69
N PHE A 259 8.81 3.43 4.89
CA PHE A 259 10.01 4.19 5.24
C PHE A 259 10.58 3.83 6.62
N LEU A 260 9.77 3.88 7.69
CA LEU A 260 10.25 3.52 9.03
C LEU A 260 10.71 2.06 9.11
N TYR A 261 9.93 1.14 8.54
CA TYR A 261 10.30 -0.28 8.53
C TYR A 261 11.60 -0.53 7.73
N GLY A 262 11.70 0.02 6.52
CA GLY A 262 12.87 -0.13 5.65
C GLY A 262 14.14 0.44 6.27
N VAL A 263 14.09 1.67 6.79
CA VAL A 263 15.27 2.31 7.42
C VAL A 263 15.73 1.56 8.67
N LEU A 264 14.81 0.95 9.43
CA LEU A 264 15.17 0.14 10.60
C LEU A 264 15.77 -1.22 10.20
N LYS A 265 15.26 -1.84 9.14
CA LYS A 265 15.76 -3.12 8.61
C LYS A 265 17.14 -2.96 7.96
N ASP A 266 17.33 -1.89 7.19
CA ASP A 266 18.58 -1.57 6.48
C ASP A 266 19.58 -0.80 7.37
N TYR A 267 19.46 -0.94 8.70
CA TYR A 267 20.32 -0.24 9.65
C TYR A 267 21.82 -0.55 9.44
N GLU A 268 22.16 -1.78 9.03
CA GLU A 268 23.54 -2.17 8.73
C GLU A 268 24.15 -1.37 7.57
N LEU A 269 23.34 -1.02 6.57
CA LEU A 269 23.79 -0.32 5.37
C LEU A 269 23.87 1.19 5.61
N ASN A 270 22.81 1.76 6.18
CA ASN A 270 22.66 3.21 6.28
C ASN A 270 23.25 3.78 7.57
N GLY A 271 23.33 2.98 8.64
CA GLY A 271 23.79 3.39 9.97
C GLY A 271 22.95 4.48 10.62
N LYS A 272 21.81 4.84 10.03
CA LYS A 272 20.93 5.93 10.48
C LYS A 272 20.02 5.47 11.60
N THR A 273 19.77 6.34 12.57
CA THR A 273 19.00 6.03 13.78
C THR A 273 17.75 6.88 13.87
N ILE A 274 16.66 6.23 14.31
CA ILE A 274 15.36 6.85 14.52
C ILE A 274 15.03 6.77 16.01
N HIS A 275 14.72 7.91 16.60
CA HIS A 275 14.38 8.02 18.01
C HIS A 275 12.89 8.28 18.23
N THR A 276 12.45 8.03 19.46
CA THR A 276 11.08 8.27 19.89
C THR A 276 11.05 9.33 20.99
N HIS A 277 9.93 10.03 21.08
CA HIS A 277 9.61 10.95 22.17
C HIS A 277 8.19 10.63 22.65
N ILE A 278 8.09 9.93 23.78
CA ILE A 278 6.82 9.42 24.30
C ILE A 278 6.22 10.42 25.27
N ILE A 279 5.03 10.93 24.95
CA ILE A 279 4.28 11.88 25.76
C ILE A 279 3.22 11.17 26.60
N LYS A 280 3.05 11.61 27.86
CA LYS A 280 2.05 11.07 28.80
C LYS A 280 0.98 12.08 29.18
N ASP A 281 1.38 13.34 29.39
CA ASP A 281 0.50 14.36 29.97
C ASP A 281 -0.26 15.19 28.92
N HIS A 282 0.31 15.30 27.71
CA HIS A 282 -0.27 16.11 26.63
C HIS A 282 -1.10 15.26 25.67
N TYR A 283 -2.09 15.91 25.06
CA TYR A 283 -2.92 15.32 24.03
C TYR A 283 -2.28 15.52 22.66
N ALA A 284 -2.08 14.43 21.93
CA ALA A 284 -1.81 14.41 20.51
C ALA A 284 -2.56 13.22 19.88
N ALA A 285 -3.20 13.44 18.73
CA ALA A 285 -3.87 12.40 17.95
C ALA A 285 -4.08 12.87 16.50
N ARG A 286 -4.17 11.91 15.57
CA ARG A 286 -4.46 12.14 14.15
C ARG A 286 -5.83 11.57 13.76
N VAL A 287 -6.55 12.26 12.89
CA VAL A 287 -7.88 11.88 12.40
C VAL A 287 -7.77 10.90 11.21
N ARG A 288 -7.35 9.67 11.48
CA ARG A 288 -7.10 8.64 10.44
C ARG A 288 -8.37 8.02 9.85
N ASN A 289 -9.43 7.87 10.64
CA ASN A 289 -10.68 7.25 10.21
C ASN A 289 -11.89 7.90 10.89
N LEU A 290 -13.11 7.54 10.47
CA LEU A 290 -14.33 8.13 11.05
C LEU A 290 -14.50 7.82 12.54
N LYS A 291 -14.03 6.66 13.02
CA LYS A 291 -14.01 6.35 14.46
C LYS A 291 -13.08 7.28 15.23
N ALA A 292 -11.88 7.55 14.71
CA ALA A 292 -10.96 8.51 15.28
C ALA A 292 -11.54 9.93 15.22
N TYR A 293 -12.24 10.29 14.13
CA TYR A 293 -12.96 11.56 14.03
C TYR A 293 -14.01 11.69 15.15
N ASP A 294 -14.85 10.68 15.38
CA ASP A 294 -15.83 10.66 16.48
C ASP A 294 -15.17 10.75 17.86
N ALA A 295 -14.11 9.96 18.08
CA ALA A 295 -13.38 9.94 19.34
C ALA A 295 -12.71 11.29 19.64
N ILE A 296 -11.98 11.84 18.67
CA ILE A 296 -11.26 13.11 18.80
C ILE A 296 -12.26 14.27 18.93
N SER A 297 -13.39 14.25 18.22
CA SER A 297 -14.45 15.25 18.38
C SER A 297 -14.99 15.28 19.81
N LYS A 298 -15.27 14.11 20.39
CA LYS A 298 -15.66 14.00 21.81
C LYS A 298 -14.58 14.48 22.77
N ASP A 299 -13.31 14.24 22.45
CA ASP A 299 -12.19 14.63 23.29
C ASP A 299 -11.96 16.16 23.24
N VAL A 300 -12.11 16.80 22.06
CA VAL A 300 -12.10 18.26 21.88
C VAL A 300 -13.26 18.91 22.64
N VAL A 301 -14.49 18.41 22.48
CA VAL A 301 -15.67 18.90 23.21
C VAL A 301 -15.54 18.67 24.70
N SER A 302 -14.79 17.64 25.13
CA SER A 302 -14.54 17.36 26.55
C SER A 302 -13.32 18.09 27.12
N ARG A 303 -12.69 18.99 26.35
CA ARG A 303 -11.54 19.82 26.73
C ARG A 303 -10.25 19.07 27.03
N TRP A 304 -10.07 17.85 26.50
CA TRP A 304 -8.78 17.16 26.57
C TRP A 304 -7.68 17.87 25.77
N THR A 305 -8.08 18.64 24.75
CA THR A 305 -7.19 19.38 23.84
C THR A 305 -6.95 20.83 24.26
N TYR A 306 -7.31 21.23 25.49
CA TYR A 306 -7.14 22.62 25.94
C TYR A 306 -5.69 23.08 25.73
N PRO A 307 -5.45 24.27 25.13
CA PRO A 307 -6.39 25.37 24.85
C PRO A 307 -7.15 25.30 23.51
N LEU A 308 -6.93 24.27 22.69
CA LEU A 308 -7.60 24.10 21.38
C LEU A 308 -9.03 23.56 21.55
N CYS A 309 -9.92 24.40 22.08
CA CYS A 309 -11.33 24.10 22.33
C CYS A 309 -12.22 25.13 21.62
N PRO A 310 -13.50 24.81 21.33
CA PRO A 310 -14.38 25.74 20.60
C PRO A 310 -14.57 27.09 21.30
N ASP A 311 -14.57 27.13 22.64
CA ASP A 311 -14.70 28.35 23.46
C ASP A 311 -13.57 29.36 23.27
N THR A 312 -12.40 28.89 22.80
CA THR A 312 -11.25 29.74 22.52
C THR A 312 -11.44 30.56 21.24
N ASN A 313 -12.46 30.24 20.42
CA ASN A 313 -12.83 30.97 19.21
C ASN A 313 -11.63 31.20 18.27
N LEU A 314 -10.96 30.10 17.90
CA LEU A 314 -9.74 30.12 17.07
C LEU A 314 -9.93 30.88 15.75
N LEU A 315 -11.11 30.75 15.13
CA LEU A 315 -11.43 31.38 13.86
C LEU A 315 -12.11 32.74 14.04
N PRO A 316 -11.79 33.73 13.18
CA PRO A 316 -12.48 35.02 13.18
C PRO A 316 -13.97 34.82 12.89
N GLY A 317 -14.82 35.38 13.75
CA GLY A 317 -16.27 35.25 13.66
C GLY A 317 -16.84 34.04 14.43
N HIS A 318 -16.02 33.22 15.08
CA HIS A 318 -16.51 32.26 16.07
C HIS A 318 -16.86 32.98 17.38
N THR A 319 -18.00 32.63 17.97
CA THR A 319 -18.53 33.29 19.19
C THR A 319 -19.05 32.28 20.21
N TYR A 320 -18.41 31.12 20.31
CA TYR A 320 -18.78 30.06 21.25
C TYR A 320 -18.60 30.50 22.70
N GLU A 321 -19.65 30.28 23.48
CA GLU A 321 -19.63 30.38 24.94
C GLU A 321 -19.77 28.98 25.56
N LEU A 322 -18.94 28.68 26.55
CA LEU A 322 -19.00 27.43 27.31
C LEU A 322 -20.06 27.50 28.41
N ARG A 323 -20.99 26.55 28.39
CA ARG A 323 -22.01 26.33 29.43
C ARG A 323 -21.80 25.01 30.15
N ARG A 324 -22.49 24.85 31.28
CA ARG A 324 -22.39 23.66 32.14
C ARG A 324 -22.69 22.38 31.34
N GLY A 325 -21.83 21.37 31.53
CA GLY A 325 -21.98 20.08 30.85
C GLY A 325 -21.33 20.02 29.47
N ASN A 326 -20.28 20.83 29.22
CA ASN A 326 -19.56 20.90 27.95
C ASN A 326 -20.50 21.24 26.79
N LEU A 327 -21.39 22.20 27.03
CA LEU A 327 -22.30 22.74 26.02
C LEU A 327 -21.66 23.99 25.44
N TYR A 328 -21.40 23.99 24.14
CA TYR A 328 -20.87 25.14 23.41
C TYR A 328 -21.99 25.75 22.59
N GLN A 329 -22.22 27.05 22.76
CA GLN A 329 -23.28 27.76 22.06
C GLN A 329 -22.73 29.06 21.49
N GLU A 330 -22.87 29.27 20.18
CA GLU A 330 -22.61 30.57 19.57
C GLU A 330 -23.74 31.57 19.79
N GLN A 331 -23.44 32.85 19.55
CA GLN A 331 -24.44 33.90 19.54
C GLN A 331 -25.42 33.73 18.36
N GLY A 332 -26.68 34.14 18.54
CA GLY A 332 -27.71 34.06 17.50
C GLY A 332 -28.40 32.70 17.32
N VAL A 333 -28.10 31.72 18.18
CA VAL A 333 -28.83 30.44 18.23
C VAL A 333 -30.26 30.64 18.77
N THR A 334 -31.25 30.09 18.06
CA THR A 334 -32.66 30.16 18.47
C THR A 334 -33.13 28.80 19.00
N LEU A 335 -33.43 28.74 20.29
CA LEU A 335 -33.89 27.53 20.98
C LEU A 335 -35.37 27.64 21.33
N ALA A 336 -36.16 26.64 20.95
CA ALA A 336 -37.56 26.55 21.40
C ALA A 336 -37.65 26.30 22.91
N ARG A 337 -38.73 26.75 23.56
CA ARG A 337 -38.88 26.67 25.03
C ARG A 337 -38.91 25.23 25.56
N SER A 338 -39.40 24.30 24.75
CA SER A 338 -39.60 22.90 25.11
C SER A 338 -38.46 21.99 24.66
N CYS A 339 -37.39 22.52 24.05
CA CYS A 339 -36.27 21.70 23.61
C CYS A 339 -35.37 21.32 24.79
N VAL A 340 -34.79 20.12 24.73
CA VAL A 340 -33.86 19.62 25.74
C VAL A 340 -32.48 19.50 25.11
N ILE A 341 -31.52 20.27 25.62
CA ILE A 341 -30.12 20.20 25.19
C ILE A 341 -29.33 19.45 26.24
N GLY A 342 -28.82 18.30 25.82
CA GLY A 342 -27.96 17.41 26.58
C GLY A 342 -26.51 17.89 26.64
N ARG A 343 -25.71 17.14 27.39
CA ARG A 343 -24.27 17.41 27.59
C ARG A 343 -23.48 17.12 26.32
N ARG A 344 -22.27 17.70 26.25
CA ARG A 344 -21.29 17.49 25.16
C ARG A 344 -21.89 17.81 23.80
N THR A 345 -22.55 18.97 23.70
CA THR A 345 -23.22 19.41 22.48
C THR A 345 -22.59 20.72 22.03
N VAL A 346 -22.41 20.89 20.72
CA VAL A 346 -21.91 22.12 20.11
C VAL A 346 -22.99 22.67 19.18
N ILE A 347 -23.32 23.96 19.28
CA ILE A 347 -24.35 24.60 18.47
C ILE A 347 -23.78 25.85 17.80
N GLY A 348 -23.68 25.79 16.47
CA GLY A 348 -23.22 26.90 15.63
C GLY A 348 -24.24 28.03 15.47
N GLN A 349 -23.75 29.20 15.09
CA GLN A 349 -24.50 30.43 14.88
C GLN A 349 -25.63 30.26 13.86
N GLY A 350 -26.76 30.93 14.11
CA GLY A 350 -27.91 30.94 13.21
C GLY A 350 -28.75 29.67 13.21
N THR A 351 -28.35 28.65 13.98
CA THR A 351 -29.06 27.39 14.09
C THR A 351 -30.37 27.54 14.88
N ARG A 352 -31.43 26.90 14.38
CA ARG A 352 -32.78 26.94 14.97
C ARG A 352 -33.20 25.53 15.38
N ILE A 353 -33.63 25.38 16.62
CA ILE A 353 -34.09 24.10 17.18
C ILE A 353 -35.57 24.20 17.54
N GLY A 354 -36.38 23.29 16.98
CA GLY A 354 -37.82 23.22 17.18
C GLY A 354 -38.25 22.69 18.55
N ASP A 355 -39.56 22.73 18.79
CA ASP A 355 -40.20 22.29 20.03
C ASP A 355 -40.09 20.78 20.24
N ARG A 356 -39.99 20.36 21.51
CA ARG A 356 -39.90 18.95 21.96
C ARG A 356 -38.73 18.16 21.36
N THR A 357 -37.76 18.84 20.78
CA THR A 357 -36.54 18.24 20.24
C THR A 357 -35.52 17.98 21.34
N SER A 358 -34.87 16.81 21.29
CA SER A 358 -33.82 16.40 22.22
C SER A 358 -32.49 16.25 21.48
N VAL A 359 -31.44 16.92 21.96
CA VAL A 359 -30.11 16.90 21.35
C VAL A 359 -29.07 16.47 22.37
N SER A 360 -28.33 15.38 22.16
CA SER A 360 -27.27 14.91 23.05
C SER A 360 -26.02 14.46 22.30
N ASN A 361 -24.84 14.73 22.87
CA ASN A 361 -23.54 14.30 22.31
C ASN A 361 -23.35 14.67 20.83
N THR A 362 -23.97 15.75 20.38
CA THR A 362 -24.13 16.09 18.96
C THR A 362 -23.41 17.39 18.64
N VAL A 363 -22.78 17.47 17.48
CA VAL A 363 -22.21 18.71 16.94
C VAL A 363 -23.15 19.21 15.86
N LEU A 364 -23.68 20.43 16.03
CA LEU A 364 -24.50 21.13 15.05
C LEU A 364 -23.70 22.29 14.46
N GLY A 365 -23.56 22.27 13.14
CA GLY A 365 -22.99 23.34 12.33
C GLY A 365 -23.80 24.63 12.39
N ARG A 366 -23.37 25.59 11.59
CA ARG A 366 -23.98 26.92 11.45
C ARG A 366 -25.19 26.85 10.52
N ASN A 367 -26.15 27.73 10.75
CA ASN A 367 -27.36 27.89 9.93
C ASN A 367 -28.20 26.61 9.76
N CYS A 368 -28.12 25.68 10.70
CA CYS A 368 -28.93 24.46 10.66
C CYS A 368 -30.38 24.74 11.04
N LYS A 369 -31.32 24.02 10.44
CA LYS A 369 -32.76 24.11 10.76
C LYS A 369 -33.25 22.76 11.24
N ILE A 370 -33.47 22.63 12.54
CA ILE A 370 -33.96 21.41 13.16
C ILE A 370 -35.44 21.55 13.47
N GLY A 371 -36.24 20.62 12.96
CA GLY A 371 -37.68 20.54 13.16
C GLY A 371 -38.12 20.27 14.60
N LYS A 372 -39.42 20.01 14.76
CA LYS A 372 -40.08 19.65 16.01
C LYS A 372 -40.07 18.14 16.23
N ASP A 373 -40.10 17.72 17.48
CA ASP A 373 -40.13 16.29 17.87
C ASP A 373 -38.94 15.49 17.29
N VAL A 374 -37.78 16.13 17.14
CA VAL A 374 -36.57 15.50 16.59
C VAL A 374 -35.71 14.92 17.71
N ILE A 375 -35.07 13.78 17.45
CA ILE A 375 -34.10 13.16 18.37
C ILE A 375 -32.74 13.09 17.69
N LEU A 376 -31.76 13.80 18.24
CA LEU A 376 -30.36 13.77 17.79
C LEU A 376 -29.49 13.19 18.92
N ASP A 377 -28.88 12.03 18.68
CA ASP A 377 -27.94 11.44 19.64
C ASP A 377 -26.64 10.99 18.96
N GLY A 378 -25.52 11.61 19.36
CA GLY A 378 -24.21 11.28 18.81
C GLY A 378 -24.01 11.66 17.35
N ALA A 379 -24.81 12.58 16.81
CA ALA A 379 -24.77 12.95 15.39
C ALA A 379 -23.80 14.12 15.12
N TYR A 380 -23.29 14.19 13.89
CA TYR A 380 -22.45 15.29 13.40
C TYR A 380 -23.15 15.92 12.20
N LEU A 381 -23.77 17.08 12.40
CA LEU A 381 -24.42 17.83 11.34
C LEU A 381 -23.53 19.02 11.01
N TRP A 382 -23.08 19.12 9.76
CA TRP A 382 -22.28 20.25 9.31
C TRP A 382 -23.18 21.45 8.91
N ASP A 383 -22.68 22.36 8.09
CA ASP A 383 -23.30 23.66 7.90
C ASP A 383 -24.53 23.60 6.97
N GLY A 384 -25.57 24.35 7.34
CA GLY A 384 -26.77 24.50 6.52
C GLY A 384 -27.67 23.26 6.44
N VAL A 385 -27.46 22.26 7.30
CA VAL A 385 -28.29 21.04 7.33
C VAL A 385 -29.72 21.35 7.76
N VAL A 386 -30.69 20.75 7.07
CA VAL A 386 -32.12 20.86 7.38
C VAL A 386 -32.66 19.49 7.79
N VAL A 387 -33.29 19.41 8.96
CA VAL A 387 -33.91 18.19 9.49
C VAL A 387 -35.39 18.44 9.72
N GLY A 388 -36.23 17.63 9.07
CA GLY A 388 -37.70 17.68 9.17
C GLY A 388 -38.25 17.24 10.53
N ASP A 389 -39.56 17.41 10.70
CA ASP A 389 -40.27 17.13 11.95
C ASP A 389 -40.40 15.63 12.21
N GLY A 390 -40.28 15.19 13.47
CA GLY A 390 -40.45 13.80 13.88
C GLY A 390 -39.34 12.85 13.42
N THR A 391 -38.17 13.39 13.05
CA THR A 391 -37.04 12.63 12.54
C THR A 391 -36.08 12.21 13.66
N GLU A 392 -35.51 11.01 13.54
CA GLU A 392 -34.55 10.46 14.48
C GLU A 392 -33.20 10.21 13.80
N ILE A 393 -32.12 10.74 14.36
CA ILE A 393 -30.76 10.59 13.85
C ILE A 393 -29.86 10.12 15.00
N ARG A 394 -29.25 8.94 14.83
CA ARG A 394 -28.32 8.37 15.81
C ARG A 394 -26.97 8.11 15.16
N GLN A 395 -25.89 8.62 15.76
CA GLN A 395 -24.50 8.32 15.34
C GLN A 395 -24.25 8.37 13.82
N ALA A 396 -24.70 9.44 13.16
CA ALA A 396 -24.54 9.64 11.73
C ALA A 396 -23.79 10.96 11.45
N ILE A 397 -23.09 11.02 10.32
CA ILE A 397 -22.50 12.27 9.78
C ILE A 397 -23.35 12.76 8.62
N ILE A 398 -23.76 14.02 8.68
CA ILE A 398 -24.57 14.70 7.66
C ILE A 398 -23.81 15.94 7.20
N ALA A 399 -23.39 15.94 5.95
CA ALA A 399 -22.56 16.98 5.36
C ALA A 399 -23.34 18.23 4.93
N ASP A 400 -22.62 19.24 4.43
CA ASP A 400 -23.17 20.58 4.20
C ASP A 400 -24.35 20.57 3.21
N GLY A 401 -25.37 21.35 3.56
CA GLY A 401 -26.55 21.55 2.71
C GLY A 401 -27.44 20.31 2.52
N ALA A 402 -27.16 19.20 3.21
CA ALA A 402 -28.03 18.03 3.15
C ALA A 402 -29.38 18.31 3.83
N THR A 403 -30.44 17.70 3.29
CA THR A 403 -31.82 17.84 3.77
C THR A 403 -32.40 16.48 4.11
N VAL A 404 -32.82 16.30 5.36
CA VAL A 404 -33.55 15.12 5.82
C VAL A 404 -35.02 15.49 5.98
N GLY A 405 -35.90 14.74 5.31
CA GLY A 405 -37.34 14.92 5.37
C GLY A 405 -37.97 14.71 6.75
N ASN A 406 -39.30 14.76 6.79
CA ASN A 406 -40.11 14.52 7.98
C ASN A 406 -40.27 13.03 8.27
N LYS A 407 -40.36 12.67 9.55
CA LYS A 407 -40.58 11.29 10.01
C LYS A 407 -39.54 10.28 9.47
N CYS A 408 -38.33 10.73 9.23
CA CYS A 408 -37.25 9.88 8.76
C CYS A 408 -36.53 9.22 9.95
N LYS A 409 -35.87 8.10 9.70
CA LYS A 409 -35.01 7.44 10.69
C LYS A 409 -33.65 7.17 10.06
N VAL A 410 -32.61 7.85 10.57
CA VAL A 410 -31.22 7.64 10.16
C VAL A 410 -30.55 6.81 11.23
N GLU A 411 -30.23 5.56 10.88
CA GLU A 411 -29.60 4.62 11.79
C GLU A 411 -28.11 4.88 11.97
N GLN A 412 -27.48 4.10 12.85
CA GLN A 412 -26.13 4.36 13.29
C GLN A 412 -25.12 4.11 12.16
N GLY A 413 -24.11 4.96 12.07
CA GLY A 413 -23.04 4.84 11.10
C GLY A 413 -23.38 5.22 9.67
N SER A 414 -24.58 5.72 9.40
CA SER A 414 -24.93 6.25 8.08
C SER A 414 -24.17 7.55 7.79
N LEU A 415 -23.73 7.71 6.52
CA LEU A 415 -22.96 8.84 6.04
C LEU A 415 -23.71 9.52 4.90
N LEU A 416 -24.11 10.77 5.07
CA LEU A 416 -24.82 11.55 4.06
C LEU A 416 -23.91 12.65 3.52
N SER A 417 -23.46 12.51 2.27
CA SER A 417 -22.58 13.49 1.62
C SER A 417 -23.30 14.80 1.27
N TYR A 418 -22.55 15.73 0.68
CA TYR A 418 -22.96 17.10 0.41
C TYR A 418 -24.22 17.18 -0.46
N GLY A 419 -25.19 17.99 -0.02
CA GLY A 419 -26.41 18.29 -0.78
C GLY A 419 -27.35 17.10 -1.03
N VAL A 420 -27.18 15.99 -0.30
CA VAL A 420 -28.08 14.83 -0.34
C VAL A 420 -29.46 15.22 0.21
N LYS A 421 -30.53 14.72 -0.43
CA LYS A 421 -31.91 14.91 0.04
C LYS A 421 -32.58 13.58 0.30
N ILE A 422 -33.00 13.37 1.54
CA ILE A 422 -33.80 12.21 1.95
C ILE A 422 -35.27 12.63 1.99
N ALA A 423 -36.12 11.88 1.30
CA ALA A 423 -37.56 12.09 1.28
C ALA A 423 -38.23 11.76 2.61
N ASP A 424 -39.47 12.24 2.79
CA ASP A 424 -40.26 12.05 4.00
C ASP A 424 -40.58 10.56 4.24
N GLY A 425 -40.48 10.10 5.49
CA GLY A 425 -40.82 8.74 5.91
C GLY A 425 -39.76 7.67 5.57
N THR A 426 -38.62 8.06 5.01
CA THR A 426 -37.54 7.14 4.63
C THR A 426 -36.72 6.68 5.85
N ILE A 427 -36.33 5.40 5.84
CA ILE A 427 -35.43 4.80 6.82
C ILE A 427 -34.09 4.53 6.13
N VAL A 428 -33.02 5.15 6.62
CA VAL A 428 -31.65 4.90 6.13
C VAL A 428 -31.02 3.83 7.02
N PRO A 429 -30.62 2.67 6.45
CA PRO A 429 -30.04 1.59 7.23
C PRO A 429 -28.66 1.94 7.81
N GLN A 430 -28.25 1.16 8.80
CA GLN A 430 -26.94 1.27 9.44
C GLN A 430 -25.80 1.12 8.41
N GLY A 431 -24.82 2.02 8.48
CA GLY A 431 -23.60 1.95 7.67
C GLY A 431 -23.75 2.38 6.19
N THR A 432 -24.96 2.75 5.75
CA THR A 432 -25.20 3.20 4.37
C THR A 432 -24.49 4.52 4.08
N ARG A 433 -23.83 4.59 2.92
CA ARG A 433 -23.13 5.78 2.43
C ARG A 433 -23.90 6.35 1.24
N ILE A 434 -24.36 7.59 1.34
CA ILE A 434 -25.14 8.23 0.29
C ILE A 434 -24.35 9.42 -0.25
N THR A 435 -24.20 9.48 -1.57
CA THR A 435 -23.51 10.57 -2.25
C THR A 435 -24.27 11.11 -3.44
N ARG A 436 -23.86 12.31 -3.87
CA ARG A 436 -24.28 12.97 -5.10
C ARG A 436 -23.10 13.29 -6.04
N ALA A 437 -21.86 13.10 -5.55
CA ALA A 437 -20.67 13.30 -6.36
C ALA A 437 -20.72 12.42 -7.63
N GLN A 438 -20.19 12.88 -8.76
CA GLN A 438 -20.17 12.06 -9.97
C GLN A 438 -19.02 11.05 -9.90
N LYS A 439 -19.26 9.77 -10.23
CA LYS A 439 -18.19 8.76 -10.37
C LYS A 439 -17.15 9.13 -11.42
N ALA A 440 -17.56 9.82 -12.49
CA ALA A 440 -16.69 10.32 -13.56
C ALA A 440 -17.22 11.67 -14.08
N PRO A 441 -16.34 12.59 -14.52
CA PRO A 441 -16.76 13.89 -15.04
C PRO A 441 -17.69 13.71 -16.25
N GLY A 442 -18.97 14.08 -16.08
CA GLY A 442 -19.99 13.99 -17.14
C GLY A 442 -20.98 12.83 -17.01
N ALA A 443 -20.86 11.97 -16.00
CA ALA A 443 -21.86 10.94 -15.71
C ALA A 443 -23.14 11.56 -15.14
N SER A 444 -24.31 11.09 -15.59
CA SER A 444 -25.60 11.52 -15.05
C SER A 444 -25.75 11.06 -13.60
N ILE A 445 -26.15 11.97 -12.71
CA ILE A 445 -26.50 11.65 -11.32
C ILE A 445 -27.73 10.74 -11.35
N THR A 446 -27.54 9.44 -11.12
CA THR A 446 -28.63 8.51 -10.91
C THR A 446 -29.13 8.69 -9.48
N ASN A 447 -30.44 8.89 -9.30
CA ASN A 447 -31.04 8.89 -7.96
C ASN A 447 -31.52 7.48 -7.66
N ASP A 448 -31.25 6.96 -6.46
CA ASP A 448 -31.78 5.67 -6.03
C ASP A 448 -33.00 5.87 -5.11
N PRO A 449 -34.24 5.84 -5.65
CA PRO A 449 -35.44 6.05 -4.86
C PRO A 449 -35.64 5.00 -3.77
N LYS A 450 -34.97 3.82 -3.84
CA LYS A 450 -35.07 2.81 -2.78
C LYS A 450 -34.39 3.24 -1.48
N ILE A 451 -33.36 4.09 -1.59
CA ILE A 451 -32.51 4.48 -0.46
C ILE A 451 -32.84 5.90 0.00
N VAL A 452 -33.05 6.83 -0.94
CA VAL A 452 -33.40 8.22 -0.61
C VAL A 452 -34.91 8.49 -0.56
N GLY A 453 -35.74 7.55 -1.02
CA GLY A 453 -37.20 7.69 -1.08
C GLY A 453 -37.70 8.48 -2.30
N ASP A 454 -39.02 8.47 -2.51
CA ASP A 454 -39.67 9.13 -3.65
C ASP A 454 -39.44 10.65 -3.62
N GLY A 455 -38.64 11.16 -4.57
CA GLY A 455 -38.27 12.57 -4.66
C GLY A 455 -36.99 12.96 -3.91
N GLY A 456 -36.27 11.99 -3.34
CA GLY A 456 -34.92 12.18 -2.81
C GLY A 456 -33.88 12.41 -3.92
N GLU A 457 -32.75 12.99 -3.54
CA GLU A 457 -31.58 13.22 -4.42
C GLU A 457 -30.35 12.55 -3.80
N GLY A 458 -29.77 11.57 -4.51
CA GLY A 458 -28.59 10.81 -4.07
C GLY A 458 -28.65 9.32 -4.44
N TYR A 459 -27.49 8.66 -4.41
CA TYR A 459 -27.34 7.22 -4.63
C TYR A 459 -26.36 6.62 -3.61
N GLU A 460 -26.42 5.29 -3.46
CA GLU A 460 -25.50 4.58 -2.58
C GLU A 460 -24.08 4.54 -3.14
N PHE A 461 -23.14 4.98 -2.32
CA PHE A 461 -21.73 4.92 -2.65
C PHE A 461 -21.20 3.53 -2.33
N ILE A 462 -20.99 2.74 -3.38
CA ILE A 462 -20.30 1.46 -3.36
C ILE A 462 -18.89 1.70 -3.88
N HIS A 463 -17.89 1.36 -3.05
CA HIS A 463 -16.49 1.32 -3.45
C HIS A 463 -16.36 0.36 -4.64
N SER A 464 -15.73 0.79 -5.73
CA SER A 464 -15.47 -0.10 -6.86
C SER A 464 -14.32 -1.03 -6.46
N ASP A 465 -14.54 -2.34 -6.58
CA ASP A 465 -13.52 -3.39 -6.35
C ASP A 465 -12.42 -3.39 -7.44
N ASP A 466 -12.38 -2.39 -8.33
CA ASP A 466 -11.50 -2.32 -9.52
C ASP A 466 -10.14 -1.64 -9.25
N GLU A 467 -9.82 -1.27 -8.01
CA GLU A 467 -8.47 -0.84 -7.63
C GLU A 467 -7.79 -2.03 -6.93
N ASP A 468 -6.88 -2.71 -7.66
CA ASP A 468 -6.10 -3.90 -7.28
C ASP A 468 -5.12 -3.66 -6.11
N ASP A 469 -5.50 -2.89 -5.09
CA ASP A 469 -4.71 -2.69 -3.88
C ASP A 469 -5.25 -3.61 -2.77
N GLU A 470 -4.53 -4.69 -2.46
CA GLU A 470 -4.82 -5.59 -1.32
C GLU A 470 -4.98 -4.85 0.04
N ASP A 471 -4.53 -3.60 0.12
CA ASP A 471 -4.68 -2.71 1.28
C ASP A 471 -6.11 -2.11 1.43
N ASP A 472 -6.98 -2.21 0.42
CA ASP A 472 -8.29 -1.55 0.42
C ASP A 472 -9.39 -2.30 1.20
N ASP A 473 -9.32 -3.63 1.33
CA ASP A 473 -10.29 -4.39 2.13
C ASP A 473 -10.31 -3.98 3.61
N ALA A 474 -9.13 -3.67 4.18
CA ALA A 474 -9.00 -3.13 5.53
C ALA A 474 -9.51 -1.67 5.64
N SER A 475 -9.48 -0.93 4.53
CA SER A 475 -9.95 0.44 4.40
C SER A 475 -11.49 0.50 4.42
N VAL A 476 -12.17 -0.46 3.77
CA VAL A 476 -13.63 -0.59 3.74
C VAL A 476 -14.20 -0.93 5.12
N ALA A 477 -13.61 -1.91 5.82
CA ALA A 477 -14.07 -2.33 7.15
C ALA A 477 -13.91 -1.25 8.24
N SER A 478 -12.99 -0.31 8.04
CA SER A 478 -12.64 0.75 9.00
C SER A 478 -13.12 2.16 8.63
N SER A 479 -13.75 2.32 7.47
CA SER A 479 -14.24 3.60 6.95
C SER A 479 -15.64 3.99 7.46
N GLY A 480 -16.34 3.12 8.20
CA GLY A 480 -17.60 3.47 8.89
C GLY A 480 -17.37 4.09 10.28
N LEU A 481 -18.37 4.81 10.81
CA LEU A 481 -18.40 5.22 12.23
C LEU A 481 -18.54 4.02 13.18
N ILE A 482 -19.14 2.94 12.67
CA ILE A 482 -19.25 1.63 13.34
C ILE A 482 -18.53 0.61 12.47
N TYR A 483 -17.82 -0.32 13.11
CA TYR A 483 -17.23 -1.46 12.44
C TYR A 483 -18.31 -2.33 11.81
N ASN A 484 -18.32 -2.42 10.48
CA ASN A 484 -19.19 -3.35 9.78
C ASN A 484 -18.51 -4.73 9.74
N MET A 485 -18.83 -5.58 10.72
CA MET A 485 -18.33 -6.95 10.81
C MET A 485 -18.95 -7.87 9.73
N ALA A 486 -20.00 -7.44 9.02
CA ALA A 486 -20.67 -8.26 8.02
C ALA A 486 -19.83 -8.47 6.75
N ASN A 487 -19.00 -7.50 6.37
CA ASN A 487 -18.17 -7.58 5.15
C ASN A 487 -16.79 -8.21 5.41
N LEU A 488 -16.36 -8.37 6.66
CA LEU A 488 -15.12 -9.07 7.02
C LEU A 488 -15.25 -10.60 6.94
N SER A 489 -16.46 -11.13 6.68
CA SER A 489 -16.75 -12.57 6.61
C SER A 489 -16.89 -13.09 5.17
N LEU A 490 -16.58 -12.29 4.16
CA LEU A 490 -16.76 -12.63 2.74
C LEU A 490 -15.41 -12.70 2.00
N SER A 491 -14.62 -13.72 2.37
CA SER A 491 -13.55 -14.26 1.51
C SER A 491 -13.41 -15.77 1.71
N ARG A 492 -14.51 -16.47 1.98
CA ARG A 492 -14.52 -17.95 2.10
C ARG A 492 -14.70 -18.68 0.77
N GLU A 493 -14.64 -17.97 -0.36
CA GLU A 493 -14.83 -18.54 -1.70
C GLU A 493 -13.54 -18.68 -2.52
N SER A 494 -12.36 -18.34 -1.99
CA SER A 494 -11.07 -18.52 -2.70
C SER A 494 -10.28 -19.76 -2.26
N ILE A 495 -10.84 -20.64 -1.41
CA ILE A 495 -10.23 -21.93 -1.07
C ILE A 495 -11.20 -23.06 -1.45
N SER A 496 -11.38 -23.27 -2.75
CA SER A 496 -11.90 -24.55 -3.26
C SER A 496 -11.65 -24.71 -4.77
N THR A 497 -10.40 -24.94 -5.16
CA THR A 497 -10.10 -25.55 -6.46
C THR A 497 -8.95 -26.55 -6.40
N PHE A 498 -8.89 -27.39 -5.37
CA PHE A 498 -8.18 -28.67 -5.47
C PHE A 498 -8.88 -29.74 -4.61
N SER A 499 -9.93 -30.31 -5.21
CA SER A 499 -10.32 -31.72 -5.05
C SER A 499 -9.73 -32.39 -6.30
N SER A 500 -9.03 -33.51 -6.30
CA SER A 500 -8.99 -34.65 -5.37
C SER A 500 -7.96 -35.65 -5.87
N GLU A 501 -7.18 -36.27 -4.96
CA GLU A 501 -6.96 -37.73 -4.81
C GLU A 501 -5.96 -37.93 -3.65
N MET A 502 -6.46 -38.34 -2.46
CA MET A 502 -6.30 -39.70 -1.89
C MET A 502 -4.91 -39.87 -1.21
N SER A 503 -4.70 -40.17 0.07
CA SER A 503 -5.52 -40.62 1.20
C SER A 503 -4.63 -40.68 2.47
N ASP A 504 -5.28 -40.60 3.64
CA ASP A 504 -4.88 -41.16 4.95
C ASP A 504 -3.60 -40.68 5.67
N PHE A 505 -3.75 -39.82 6.70
CA PHE A 505 -3.42 -40.19 8.09
C PHE A 505 -4.02 -39.22 9.14
N VAL A 506 -4.39 -39.79 10.28
CA VAL A 506 -5.11 -39.18 11.41
C VAL A 506 -4.15 -38.54 12.42
N GLY A 507 -4.48 -37.32 12.90
CA GLY A 507 -4.37 -36.97 14.33
C GLY A 507 -3.10 -36.27 14.87
N ALA A 508 -3.35 -35.07 15.39
CA ALA A 508 -2.74 -34.47 16.60
C ALA A 508 -1.24 -34.08 16.61
N SER A 509 -1.03 -32.76 16.53
CA SER A 509 -0.11 -31.93 17.33
C SER A 509 1.25 -32.51 17.73
N ARG A 510 2.33 -31.95 17.16
CA ARG A 510 3.59 -31.71 17.86
C ARG A 510 4.47 -30.71 17.10
N SER A 511 5.03 -29.78 17.88
CA SER A 511 6.14 -28.91 17.54
C SER A 511 7.25 -29.60 16.74
N GLY A 512 7.72 -28.95 15.68
CA GLY A 512 9.00 -29.19 15.02
C GLY A 512 9.30 -27.97 14.16
N SER A 513 10.11 -27.04 14.68
CA SER A 513 11.51 -26.89 14.28
C SER A 513 11.63 -26.72 12.77
N PHE A 514 11.65 -25.45 12.35
CA PHE A 514 11.96 -25.01 11.00
C PHE A 514 13.37 -25.48 10.65
N GLY A 515 13.44 -26.32 9.63
CA GLY A 515 14.60 -27.11 9.26
C GLY A 515 14.15 -28.29 8.43
N THR A 516 13.31 -28.04 7.42
CA THR A 516 13.07 -29.02 6.36
C THR A 516 14.37 -29.11 5.58
N SER A 517 15.12 -30.18 5.85
CA SER A 517 16.03 -30.73 4.85
C SER A 517 15.15 -31.15 3.67
N TYR A 518 14.95 -30.25 2.72
CA TYR A 518 14.38 -30.58 1.41
C TYR A 518 15.19 -31.76 0.87
N SER A 519 14.52 -32.87 0.54
CA SER A 519 15.19 -33.94 -0.18
C SER A 519 15.57 -33.43 -1.57
N ASP A 520 16.66 -33.93 -2.14
CA ASP A 520 17.07 -33.51 -3.49
C ASP A 520 15.97 -33.83 -4.52
N GLU A 521 15.18 -34.89 -4.32
CA GLU A 521 14.04 -35.26 -5.19
C GLU A 521 12.94 -34.18 -5.25
N GLU A 522 12.59 -33.53 -4.12
CA GLU A 522 11.59 -32.45 -4.13
C GLU A 522 12.09 -31.21 -4.89
N ARG A 523 13.40 -30.92 -4.83
CA ARG A 523 14.00 -29.79 -5.56
C ARG A 523 14.04 -30.03 -7.07
N GLU A 524 14.27 -31.28 -7.48
CA GLU A 524 14.33 -31.67 -8.90
C GLU A 524 12.97 -31.51 -9.59
N ASP A 525 11.89 -31.89 -8.91
CA ASP A 525 10.52 -31.77 -9.43
C ASP A 525 10.06 -30.31 -9.49
N HIS A 526 10.45 -29.49 -8.51
CA HIS A 526 10.16 -28.05 -8.51
C HIS A 526 10.83 -27.31 -9.67
N PHE A 527 12.12 -27.57 -9.94
CA PHE A 527 12.81 -26.94 -11.06
C PHE A 527 12.17 -27.28 -12.40
N GLN A 528 11.85 -28.56 -12.64
CA GLN A 528 11.24 -28.96 -13.91
C GLN A 528 9.90 -28.28 -14.13
N HIS A 529 9.06 -28.20 -13.09
CA HIS A 529 7.77 -27.54 -13.18
C HIS A 529 7.91 -26.04 -13.48
N ASP A 530 8.75 -25.34 -12.72
CA ASP A 530 8.93 -23.89 -12.85
C ASP A 530 9.56 -23.52 -14.20
N ALA A 531 10.62 -24.24 -14.61
CA ALA A 531 11.28 -24.01 -15.88
C ALA A 531 10.40 -24.35 -17.08
N SER A 532 9.65 -25.45 -17.05
CA SER A 532 8.73 -25.80 -18.14
C SER A 532 7.57 -24.80 -18.26
N THR A 533 7.10 -24.26 -17.13
CA THR A 533 6.03 -23.25 -17.12
C THR A 533 6.53 -21.90 -17.64
N SER A 534 7.69 -21.41 -17.17
CA SER A 534 8.29 -20.16 -17.66
C SER A 534 8.56 -20.21 -19.18
N VAL A 535 9.16 -21.30 -19.68
CA VAL A 535 9.41 -21.46 -21.12
C VAL A 535 8.08 -21.53 -21.89
N TYR A 536 7.09 -22.25 -21.38
CA TYR A 536 5.76 -22.34 -22.01
C TYR A 536 5.04 -20.99 -22.09
N ASP A 537 5.06 -20.21 -21.01
CA ASP A 537 4.45 -18.88 -20.99
C ASP A 537 5.18 -17.92 -21.95
N GLY A 538 6.52 -17.96 -21.98
CA GLY A 538 7.32 -17.21 -22.96
C GLY A 538 6.98 -17.55 -24.42
N LEU A 539 6.79 -18.85 -24.71
CA LEU A 539 6.35 -19.36 -26.03
C LEU A 539 4.90 -18.95 -26.38
N ARG A 540 4.01 -18.86 -25.37
CA ARG A 540 2.60 -18.48 -25.54
C ARG A 540 2.47 -16.99 -25.81
N ASP A 541 3.14 -16.17 -25.00
CA ASP A 541 3.06 -14.71 -25.03
C ASP A 541 3.91 -14.10 -26.15
N GLY A 542 4.70 -14.95 -26.82
CA GLY A 542 5.41 -14.61 -28.06
C GLY A 542 6.70 -13.83 -27.84
N VAL A 543 7.27 -13.91 -26.63
CA VAL A 543 8.54 -13.30 -26.22
C VAL A 543 9.69 -13.77 -27.13
N THR A 544 10.75 -12.96 -27.28
CA THR A 544 11.92 -13.29 -28.09
C THR A 544 12.74 -14.43 -27.46
N ALA A 545 13.41 -15.24 -28.30
CA ALA A 545 14.18 -16.40 -27.84
C ALA A 545 15.27 -16.04 -26.81
N ASP A 546 15.97 -14.92 -27.00
CA ASP A 546 17.00 -14.42 -26.07
C ASP A 546 16.49 -14.19 -24.64
N VAL A 547 15.26 -13.69 -24.48
CA VAL A 547 14.71 -13.37 -23.15
C VAL A 547 14.30 -14.64 -22.42
N VAL A 548 13.60 -15.55 -23.11
CA VAL A 548 13.23 -16.87 -22.57
C VAL A 548 14.47 -17.64 -22.16
N GLN A 549 15.54 -17.53 -22.94
CA GLN A 549 16.82 -18.14 -22.62
C GLN A 549 17.49 -17.52 -21.39
N LEU A 550 17.47 -16.20 -21.24
CA LEU A 550 17.99 -15.51 -20.06
C LEU A 550 17.28 -15.98 -18.78
N GLU A 551 15.96 -16.12 -18.83
CA GLU A 551 15.15 -16.69 -17.74
C GLU A 551 15.55 -18.13 -17.43
N LEU A 552 15.67 -18.98 -18.47
CA LEU A 552 16.05 -20.38 -18.31
C LEU A 552 17.45 -20.54 -17.70
N VAL A 553 18.43 -19.72 -18.12
CA VAL A 553 19.78 -19.73 -17.54
C VAL A 553 19.74 -19.26 -16.08
N SER A 554 18.98 -18.22 -15.77
CA SER A 554 18.78 -17.77 -14.39
C SER A 554 18.19 -18.88 -13.51
N LEU A 555 17.14 -19.55 -13.99
CA LEU A 555 16.51 -20.67 -13.29
C LEU A 555 17.48 -21.84 -13.08
N ARG A 556 18.22 -22.23 -14.13
CA ARG A 556 19.26 -23.26 -14.04
C ARG A 556 20.28 -22.94 -12.96
N MET A 557 20.79 -21.70 -12.93
CA MET A 557 21.80 -21.27 -11.96
C MET A 557 21.24 -21.21 -10.53
N SER A 558 19.98 -20.81 -10.37
CA SER A 558 19.32 -20.76 -9.05
C SER A 558 19.07 -22.14 -8.45
N ALA A 559 18.69 -23.12 -9.28
CA ALA A 559 18.40 -24.50 -8.87
C ALA A 559 19.64 -25.42 -8.92
N ASN A 560 20.76 -24.94 -9.46
CA ASN A 560 21.94 -25.74 -9.78
C ASN A 560 21.58 -27.00 -10.61
N ALA A 561 20.69 -26.83 -11.58
CA ALA A 561 20.15 -27.93 -12.37
C ALA A 561 21.14 -28.46 -13.43
N SER A 562 21.06 -29.76 -13.69
CA SER A 562 21.84 -30.42 -14.75
C SER A 562 21.32 -30.08 -16.14
N GLU A 563 22.16 -30.23 -17.16
CA GLU A 563 21.79 -29.92 -18.55
C GLU A 563 20.69 -30.84 -19.07
N HIS A 564 20.67 -32.09 -18.63
CA HIS A 564 19.56 -33.03 -18.88
C HIS A 564 18.21 -32.50 -18.35
N GLN A 565 18.19 -31.95 -17.13
CA GLN A 565 16.96 -31.39 -16.55
C GLN A 565 16.48 -30.16 -17.32
N VAL A 566 17.41 -29.31 -17.79
CA VAL A 566 17.08 -28.16 -18.63
C VAL A 566 16.49 -28.62 -19.96
N ARG A 567 17.11 -29.61 -20.62
CA ARG A 567 16.57 -30.21 -21.86
C ARG A 567 15.16 -30.75 -21.65
N ARG A 568 14.94 -31.49 -20.55
CA ARG A 568 13.62 -32.04 -20.20
C ARG A 568 12.55 -30.95 -20.02
N ALA A 569 12.88 -29.85 -19.34
CA ALA A 569 11.97 -28.73 -19.16
C ALA A 569 11.62 -28.02 -20.47
N VAL A 570 12.62 -27.77 -21.33
CA VAL A 570 12.44 -27.16 -22.65
C VAL A 570 11.56 -28.04 -23.54
N VAL A 571 11.84 -29.34 -23.60
CA VAL A 571 11.05 -30.30 -24.39
C VAL A 571 9.59 -30.30 -23.94
N SER A 572 9.33 -30.42 -22.64
CA SER A 572 7.96 -30.46 -22.14
C SER A 572 7.18 -29.17 -22.45
N ALA A 573 7.85 -28.00 -22.37
CA ALA A 573 7.28 -26.71 -22.74
C ALA A 573 6.97 -26.58 -24.23
N PHE A 574 7.92 -26.97 -25.10
CA PHE A 574 7.76 -26.93 -26.55
C PHE A 574 6.62 -27.85 -27.01
N MET A 575 6.58 -29.09 -26.50
CA MET A 575 5.53 -30.04 -26.83
C MET A 575 4.15 -29.58 -26.33
N LYS A 576 4.09 -28.94 -25.15
CA LYS A 576 2.86 -28.32 -24.63
C LYS A 576 2.36 -27.19 -25.52
N ARG A 577 3.26 -26.36 -26.03
CA ARG A 577 2.90 -25.28 -26.97
C ARG A 577 2.40 -25.82 -28.30
N ILE A 578 3.07 -26.83 -28.86
CA ILE A 578 2.66 -27.46 -30.13
C ILE A 578 1.27 -28.07 -30.00
N GLN A 579 1.00 -28.76 -28.89
CA GLN A 579 -0.33 -29.32 -28.62
C GLN A 579 -1.40 -28.23 -28.53
N GLN A 580 -1.15 -27.12 -27.83
CA GLN A 580 -2.07 -25.99 -27.76
C GLN A 580 -2.40 -25.43 -29.15
N LEU A 581 -1.39 -25.24 -30.01
CA LEU A 581 -1.58 -24.76 -31.38
C LEU A 581 -2.40 -25.74 -32.24
N MET A 582 -2.25 -27.04 -32.00
CA MET A 582 -3.07 -28.07 -32.66
C MET A 582 -4.53 -28.06 -32.18
N GLU A 583 -4.77 -27.80 -30.89
CA GLU A 583 -6.11 -27.61 -30.33
C GLU A 583 -6.79 -26.34 -30.86
N GLU A 584 -6.01 -25.29 -31.15
CA GLU A 584 -6.46 -24.06 -31.82
C GLU A 584 -6.76 -24.26 -33.33
N GLY A 585 -6.48 -25.45 -33.90
CA GLY A 585 -6.85 -25.84 -35.25
C GLY A 585 -5.72 -25.75 -36.30
N LYS A 586 -4.46 -25.50 -35.90
CA LYS A 586 -3.31 -25.59 -36.82
C LYS A 586 -2.95 -27.05 -37.13
N GLY A 587 -2.42 -27.30 -38.33
CA GLY A 587 -1.86 -28.60 -38.68
C GLY A 587 -0.61 -28.93 -37.85
N ALA A 588 -0.37 -30.22 -37.58
CA ALA A 588 0.78 -30.66 -36.76
C ALA A 588 2.13 -30.20 -37.32
N GLY A 589 2.33 -30.30 -38.64
CA GLY A 589 3.57 -29.83 -39.29
C GLY A 589 3.76 -28.31 -39.19
N ASP A 590 2.70 -27.53 -39.44
CA ASP A 590 2.76 -26.06 -39.35
C ASP A 590 3.02 -25.59 -37.91
N ALA A 591 2.44 -26.27 -36.91
CA ALA A 591 2.62 -25.95 -35.50
C ALA A 591 4.05 -26.24 -35.02
N VAL A 592 4.63 -27.37 -35.45
CA VAL A 592 6.04 -27.71 -35.16
C VAL A 592 6.97 -26.67 -35.80
N LYS A 593 6.77 -26.38 -37.09
CA LYS A 593 7.59 -25.43 -37.83
C LYS A 593 7.56 -24.04 -37.20
N ASP A 594 6.39 -23.54 -36.83
CA ASP A 594 6.22 -22.21 -36.20
C ASP A 594 6.99 -22.08 -34.87
N VAL A 595 6.98 -23.14 -34.05
CA VAL A 595 7.68 -23.15 -32.75
C VAL A 595 9.20 -23.31 -32.93
N PHE A 596 9.65 -24.32 -33.68
CA PHE A 596 11.08 -24.61 -33.79
C PHE A 596 11.84 -23.59 -34.64
N THR A 597 11.24 -23.00 -35.67
CA THR A 597 11.90 -21.93 -36.45
C THR A 597 12.06 -20.64 -35.64
N LYS A 598 11.06 -20.28 -34.82
CA LYS A 598 11.08 -19.06 -34.01
C LYS A 598 12.01 -19.18 -32.80
N TYR A 599 12.15 -20.38 -32.23
CA TYR A 599 12.89 -20.62 -30.99
C TYR A 599 14.08 -21.58 -31.15
N LYS A 600 14.62 -21.70 -32.36
CA LYS A 600 15.80 -22.53 -32.69
C LYS A 600 16.97 -22.31 -31.73
N GLU A 601 17.28 -21.04 -31.44
CA GLU A 601 18.41 -20.66 -30.60
C GLU A 601 18.35 -21.22 -29.17
N ILE A 602 17.15 -21.47 -28.64
CA ILE A 602 16.98 -22.07 -27.31
C ILE A 602 17.41 -23.54 -27.35
N VAL A 603 17.04 -24.26 -28.41
CA VAL A 603 17.36 -25.68 -28.60
C VAL A 603 18.83 -25.88 -28.96
N GLU A 604 19.43 -24.96 -29.71
CA GLU A 604 20.86 -25.07 -30.04
C GLU A 604 21.77 -24.88 -28.82
N ARG A 605 21.39 -24.03 -27.85
CA ARG A 605 22.25 -23.77 -26.66
C ARG A 605 22.08 -24.79 -25.53
N ILE A 606 21.17 -25.76 -25.66
CA ILE A 606 21.05 -26.90 -24.72
C ILE A 606 21.80 -28.14 -25.20
N ILE A 607 22.42 -28.07 -26.37
CA ILE A 607 23.19 -29.12 -27.03
C ILE A 607 24.66 -28.66 -27.09
N PHE A 608 25.57 -29.42 -26.49
CA PHE A 608 27.00 -29.04 -26.40
C PHE A 608 27.93 -29.96 -27.21
N ASP A 609 27.38 -30.98 -27.86
CA ASP A 609 28.11 -32.08 -28.51
C ASP A 609 28.26 -31.94 -30.04
N LYS A 610 28.02 -30.75 -30.61
CA LYS A 610 28.17 -30.50 -32.07
C LYS A 610 29.56 -30.91 -32.60
N ASP A 611 30.62 -30.73 -31.82
CA ASP A 611 32.01 -31.04 -32.21
C ASP A 611 32.49 -32.45 -31.77
N SER A 612 31.61 -33.32 -31.28
CA SER A 612 31.95 -34.65 -30.73
C SER A 612 31.54 -35.78 -31.68
N ASP A 613 32.38 -36.81 -31.83
CA ASP A 613 32.12 -38.03 -32.63
C ASP A 613 30.96 -38.89 -32.11
N LYS A 614 30.54 -38.66 -30.85
CA LYS A 614 29.34 -39.24 -30.27
C LYS A 614 28.42 -38.11 -29.85
N LYS A 615 27.11 -38.26 -30.07
CA LYS A 615 26.11 -37.19 -29.89
C LYS A 615 25.17 -37.46 -28.71
N PRO A 616 25.67 -37.59 -27.46
CA PRO A 616 24.86 -37.98 -26.31
C PRO A 616 23.77 -36.96 -25.94
N ASP A 617 23.97 -35.67 -26.18
CA ASP A 617 22.99 -34.62 -25.87
C ASP A 617 21.85 -34.59 -26.90
N GLN A 618 22.18 -34.83 -28.17
CA GLN A 618 21.18 -34.94 -29.24
C GLN A 618 20.32 -36.19 -29.07
N VAL A 619 20.93 -37.33 -28.75
CA VAL A 619 20.21 -38.57 -28.42
C VAL A 619 19.32 -38.38 -27.19
N ASP A 620 19.83 -37.71 -26.16
CA ASP A 620 19.07 -37.37 -24.95
C ASP A 620 17.86 -36.48 -25.25
N LEU A 621 18.02 -35.48 -26.12
CA LEU A 621 16.91 -34.63 -26.58
C LEU A 621 15.83 -35.46 -27.30
N LEU A 622 16.21 -36.34 -28.22
CA LEU A 622 15.28 -37.21 -28.95
C LEU A 622 14.55 -38.18 -28.02
N LEU A 623 15.25 -38.76 -27.04
CA LEU A 623 14.63 -39.62 -26.01
C LEU A 623 13.60 -38.86 -25.17
N LEU A 624 13.92 -37.63 -24.75
CA LEU A 624 13.02 -36.80 -23.96
C LEU A 624 11.77 -36.39 -24.76
N ILE A 625 11.92 -36.06 -26.05
CA ILE A 625 10.79 -35.76 -26.94
C ILE A 625 9.91 -37.01 -27.09
N GLN A 626 10.51 -38.17 -27.31
CA GLN A 626 9.79 -39.44 -27.42
C GLN A 626 8.99 -39.75 -26.16
N GLN A 627 9.58 -39.55 -24.97
CA GLN A 627 8.94 -39.79 -23.67
C GLN A 627 7.75 -38.86 -23.42
N ASP A 628 7.90 -37.56 -23.67
CA ASP A 628 6.83 -36.58 -23.43
C ASP A 628 5.64 -36.76 -24.41
N LEU A 629 5.92 -37.22 -25.64
CA LEU A 629 4.89 -37.46 -26.66
C LEU A 629 4.03 -38.73 -26.43
N VAL A 630 4.45 -39.65 -25.54
CA VAL A 630 3.64 -40.84 -25.17
C VAL A 630 2.28 -40.44 -24.61
N HIS A 631 2.23 -39.38 -23.82
CA HIS A 631 1.03 -38.94 -23.10
C HIS A 631 0.18 -37.94 -23.90
N ARG A 632 0.54 -37.63 -25.15
CA ARG A 632 -0.09 -36.57 -25.96
C ARG A 632 -0.85 -37.09 -27.17
N ASN A 633 -1.90 -36.36 -27.55
CA ASN A 633 -2.74 -36.71 -28.69
C ASN A 633 -1.97 -36.58 -30.02
N ARG A 634 -2.01 -37.63 -30.86
CA ARG A 634 -1.28 -37.71 -32.15
C ARG A 634 0.24 -37.60 -32.02
N GLY A 635 0.82 -38.05 -30.90
CA GLY A 635 2.27 -37.97 -30.65
C GLY A 635 3.14 -38.61 -31.74
N GLU A 636 2.69 -39.68 -32.40
CA GLU A 636 3.39 -40.34 -33.52
C GLU A 636 3.64 -39.41 -34.72
N THR A 637 2.64 -38.59 -35.08
CA THR A 637 2.73 -37.66 -36.20
C THR A 637 3.53 -36.43 -35.82
N VAL A 638 3.40 -35.96 -34.57
CA VAL A 638 4.18 -34.84 -34.05
C VAL A 638 5.66 -35.21 -34.01
N LEU A 639 6.02 -36.40 -33.52
CA LEU A 639 7.40 -36.87 -33.49
C LEU A 639 8.02 -36.88 -34.88
N LEU A 640 7.34 -37.42 -35.89
CA LEU A 640 7.84 -37.44 -37.27
C LEU A 640 8.13 -36.02 -37.81
N PHE A 641 7.20 -35.09 -37.63
CA PHE A 641 7.40 -33.70 -38.10
C PHE A 641 8.48 -32.98 -37.28
N THR A 642 8.59 -33.25 -35.98
CA THR A 642 9.65 -32.70 -35.13
C THR A 642 11.01 -33.25 -35.54
N SER A 643 11.17 -34.55 -35.78
CA SER A 643 12.42 -35.14 -36.27
C SER A 643 12.85 -34.54 -37.60
N LYS A 644 11.90 -34.36 -38.54
CA LYS A 644 12.19 -33.73 -39.83
C LYS A 644 12.64 -32.26 -39.68
N GLU A 645 11.92 -31.46 -38.90
CA GLU A 645 12.28 -30.05 -38.71
C GLU A 645 13.58 -29.89 -37.90
N LEU A 646 13.91 -30.80 -36.98
CA LEU A 646 15.21 -30.79 -36.28
C LEU A 646 16.38 -31.07 -37.23
N TYR A 647 16.18 -31.95 -38.21
CA TYR A 647 17.15 -32.22 -39.29
C TYR A 647 17.24 -31.03 -40.26
N ASP A 648 16.10 -30.54 -40.78
CA ASP A 648 16.05 -29.39 -41.70
C ASP A 648 16.66 -28.10 -41.10
N LEU A 649 16.63 -27.96 -39.76
CA LEU A 649 17.22 -26.84 -39.03
C LEU A 649 18.69 -27.07 -38.61
N GLU A 650 19.31 -28.20 -38.97
CA GLU A 650 20.69 -28.58 -38.61
C GLU A 650 20.92 -28.54 -37.08
N ILE A 651 19.92 -28.96 -36.31
CA ILE A 651 20.00 -29.05 -34.84
C ILE A 651 20.46 -30.44 -34.41
N VAL A 652 20.00 -31.48 -35.12
CA VAL A 652 20.33 -32.89 -34.87
C VAL A 652 20.92 -33.48 -36.14
N GLU A 653 22.10 -34.09 -36.01
CA GLU A 653 22.85 -34.73 -37.10
C GLU A 653 22.39 -36.18 -37.33
N GLU A 654 22.77 -36.76 -38.47
CA GLU A 654 22.34 -38.10 -38.88
C GLU A 654 22.79 -39.19 -37.91
N GLU A 655 24.05 -39.12 -37.47
CA GLU A 655 24.65 -40.02 -36.47
C GLU A 655 23.81 -40.11 -35.19
N ALA A 656 23.21 -39.00 -34.74
CA ALA A 656 22.38 -38.96 -33.54
C ALA A 656 21.03 -39.67 -33.73
N PHE A 657 20.47 -39.67 -34.94
CA PHE A 657 19.24 -40.42 -35.24
C PHE A 657 19.48 -41.92 -35.26
N GLU A 658 20.63 -42.36 -35.77
CA GLU A 658 21.05 -43.76 -35.74
C GLU A 658 21.30 -44.23 -34.29
N GLU A 659 22.11 -43.48 -33.53
CA GLU A 659 22.39 -43.78 -32.12
C GLU A 659 21.10 -43.83 -31.28
N TRP A 660 20.15 -42.92 -31.53
CA TRP A 660 18.84 -42.92 -30.85
C TRP A 660 17.97 -44.12 -31.21
N TRP A 661 17.99 -44.56 -32.46
CA TRP A 661 17.20 -45.70 -32.94
C TRP A 661 17.69 -47.02 -32.33
N GLU A 662 19.00 -47.16 -32.19
CA GLU A 662 19.67 -48.31 -31.59
C GLU A 662 19.64 -48.32 -30.05
N ASP A 663 19.49 -47.17 -29.37
CA ASP A 663 19.49 -47.07 -27.90
C ASP A 663 18.40 -47.95 -27.25
N GLU A 664 18.79 -48.80 -26.29
CA GLU A 664 17.87 -49.67 -25.52
C GLU A 664 16.78 -48.86 -24.79
N ARG A 665 17.07 -47.61 -24.39
CA ARG A 665 16.13 -46.72 -23.69
C ARG A 665 14.94 -46.34 -24.56
N SER A 666 15.14 -46.18 -25.87
CA SER A 666 14.07 -45.87 -26.84
C SER A 666 13.13 -47.05 -27.09
N GLN A 667 13.54 -48.27 -26.71
CA GLN A 667 12.81 -49.53 -26.92
C GLN A 667 12.19 -50.13 -25.65
N SER A 668 12.38 -49.48 -24.50
CA SER A 668 12.09 -50.00 -23.16
C SER A 668 10.60 -50.25 -22.87
N SER A 669 9.70 -49.50 -23.52
CA SER A 669 8.23 -49.58 -23.35
C SER A 669 7.51 -49.85 -24.68
N GLU A 670 6.42 -50.63 -24.64
CA GLU A 670 5.54 -50.87 -25.81
C GLU A 670 4.90 -49.57 -26.33
N GLU A 671 4.64 -48.61 -25.45
CA GLU A 671 4.09 -47.29 -25.80
C GLU A 671 5.13 -46.42 -26.52
N LEU A 672 6.39 -46.45 -26.08
CA LEU A 672 7.50 -45.74 -26.74
C LEU A 672 7.76 -46.27 -28.15
N ARG A 673 7.62 -47.59 -28.36
CA ARG A 673 7.75 -48.22 -29.68
C ARG A 673 6.65 -47.78 -30.63
N LYS A 674 5.44 -47.53 -30.13
CA LYS A 674 4.31 -47.06 -30.93
C LYS A 674 4.51 -45.64 -31.44
N VAL A 675 5.01 -44.73 -30.58
CA VAL A 675 5.22 -43.32 -30.94
C VAL A 675 6.28 -43.18 -32.05
N ARG A 676 7.36 -43.98 -32.02
CA ARG A 676 8.43 -43.93 -33.03
C ARG A 676 8.15 -44.68 -34.34
N ALA A 677 7.05 -45.42 -34.43
CA ALA A 677 6.76 -46.29 -35.57
C ALA A 677 6.60 -45.53 -36.90
N GLN A 678 6.05 -44.32 -36.87
CA GLN A 678 5.93 -43.47 -38.06
C GLN A 678 7.27 -42.84 -38.47
N THR A 679 8.14 -42.57 -37.50
CA THR A 679 9.50 -42.02 -37.72
C THR A 679 10.45 -43.04 -38.36
N GLN A 680 10.13 -44.34 -38.32
CA GLN A 680 10.95 -45.38 -38.95
C GLN A 680 11.23 -45.10 -40.43
N GLN A 681 10.21 -44.67 -41.18
CA GLN A 681 10.37 -44.38 -42.62
C GLN A 681 11.36 -43.23 -42.88
N PHE A 682 11.53 -42.34 -41.92
CA PHE A 682 12.46 -41.21 -42.01
C PHE A 682 13.88 -41.64 -41.64
N VAL A 683 14.05 -42.46 -40.59
CA VAL A 683 15.36 -43.02 -40.23
C VAL A 683 15.89 -43.94 -41.31
N ASP A 684 15.04 -44.80 -41.89
CA ASP A 684 15.40 -45.66 -43.02
C ASP A 684 15.76 -44.82 -44.27
N TRP A 685 15.16 -43.64 -44.45
CA TRP A 685 15.53 -42.73 -45.54
C TRP A 685 16.90 -42.09 -45.32
N LEU A 686 17.21 -41.65 -44.09
CA LEU A 686 18.52 -41.11 -43.74
C LEU A 686 19.64 -42.14 -43.94
N ALA A 687 19.45 -43.38 -43.47
CA ALA A 687 20.44 -44.44 -43.63
C ALA A 687 20.73 -44.83 -45.09
N ASN A 688 19.74 -44.70 -45.99
CA ASN A 688 19.97 -44.93 -47.42
C ASN A 688 20.62 -43.72 -48.10
N ALA A 689 20.35 -42.49 -47.63
CA ALA A 689 20.96 -41.29 -48.16
C ALA A 689 22.46 -41.19 -47.82
N SER A 690 22.86 -41.66 -46.64
CA SER A 690 24.26 -41.75 -46.23
C SER A 690 25.05 -42.84 -46.96
N GLU A 691 24.41 -43.96 -47.33
CA GLU A 691 25.05 -45.00 -48.15
C GLU A 691 25.35 -44.47 -49.57
N ASP A 692 24.44 -43.71 -50.19
CA ASP A 692 24.64 -43.11 -51.51
C ASP A 692 25.73 -42.01 -51.52
N GLU A 693 25.91 -41.22 -50.45
CA GLU A 693 27.02 -40.24 -50.35
C GLU A 693 28.40 -40.90 -50.13
N SER A 694 28.45 -42.06 -49.45
CA SER A 694 29.69 -42.81 -49.28
C SER A 694 30.18 -43.50 -50.56
N ASP A 695 29.25 -43.89 -51.45
CA ASP A 695 29.57 -44.46 -52.76
C ASP A 695 30.08 -43.36 -53.74
N GLU A 696 29.67 -42.08 -53.58
CA GLU A 696 30.19 -40.96 -54.38
C GLU A 696 31.60 -40.50 -53.95
N GLU A 697 31.98 -40.61 -52.67
CA GLU A 697 33.35 -40.31 -52.22
C GLU A 697 34.37 -41.41 -52.59
N GLU A 698 33.96 -42.68 -52.71
CA GLU A 698 34.85 -43.75 -53.23
C GLU A 698 35.11 -43.62 -54.75
N ASP A 699 34.19 -43.02 -55.51
CA ASP A 699 34.35 -42.77 -56.95
C ASP A 699 35.25 -41.54 -57.27
N GLU A 700 35.38 -40.56 -56.36
CA GLU A 700 36.31 -39.42 -56.53
C GLU A 700 37.78 -39.78 -56.23
N ASP A 701 38.03 -40.77 -55.36
CA ASP A 701 39.39 -41.23 -55.02
C ASP A 701 40.02 -42.16 -56.08
N GLU A 702 39.23 -42.70 -57.02
CA GLU A 702 39.75 -43.51 -58.15
C GLU A 702 40.17 -42.67 -59.39
N GLU A 703 39.72 -41.41 -59.55
CA GLU A 703 40.07 -40.59 -60.72
C GLU A 703 41.38 -39.78 -60.58
N GLU A 704 42.03 -39.70 -59.41
CA GLU A 704 43.33 -39.01 -59.24
C GLU A 704 44.59 -39.91 -59.37
N SER A 705 44.45 -41.18 -59.78
CA SER A 705 45.61 -42.10 -59.88
C SER A 705 46.17 -42.34 -61.29
N ASP A 706 45.60 -41.73 -62.33
CA ASP A 706 46.00 -41.96 -63.74
C ASP A 706 46.42 -40.66 -64.48
N GLU A 707 47.41 -39.91 -63.98
CA GLU A 707 48.23 -39.01 -64.82
C GLU A 707 49.63 -38.73 -64.18
N GLU A 708 50.68 -39.34 -64.75
CA GLU A 708 52.12 -39.02 -64.55
C GLU A 708 52.54 -37.69 -65.20
#